data_AF-A0AAD5X2A7-F1
#
_entry.id   AF-A0AAD5X2A7-F1
#
_cell.length_a   1.000
_cell.length_b   1.000
_cell.length_c   1.000
_cell.angle_alpha   90.00
_cell.angle_beta   90.00
_cell.angle_gamma   90.00
#
_symmetry.space_group_name_H-M   'P 1'
#
loop_
_entity.id
_entity.type
_entity.pdbx_description
1 polymer ?
#
loop_
_entity_poly.entity_id
_entity_poly.type
_entity_poly.pdbx_seq_one_letter_code
_entity_poly.pdbx_strand_id
1 'polypeptide(L)'
;MLSILEPNRPHQILLTRTIFTEPPGPYVKVLLKPIFEDSAVEEQNALNPLLERFYNQTGIYIDTTILPNAASYADYFDAAKPFIEAANGTYDMIALDVAWLQVFPNNFIDLFEFGRLHQDIGLNISARITEQIPDIVNDDSSDDRHLIALPMHSDYGVLFYRQDLLSQYNVSIPQVWDDIPKACSKILPAEAARGNTKLRCYISAFQDYEVVNNVMEWLTTQQGTELFDYPRKLTFDSPEGIKTFRYMSNWTTSGIIRQEVFEWDYVAASRYFYHGESLFWRGRISSYPRLKNQLSSTNRTIDVAPLPVDAAGNPAALLQGYHLGMTKTGPYPKKTDVAAALLFLTSMEVQRVRARTHGVPPTMTKLLRETAATNNDTICEVVNCTFIHNDLQALNIPALAVAPHWAEVLAALSPRFIAMMKGTMSPEDGIREASSAIRSIVFSDGGNGSNKNTATILLAVLVPVGIILVGASGFVYGYRRHRKREKGEGGTGMEATGRTSGAQHEEMVANAPARQPSLQKLPPRRRQQNTATTVPEIAAVAIPPSSKTPEMSQQTQPFNPVSGDGTDRWSGIGWDRRSRQSSLSDDAIGKTYNVIHPYKPVMADELELKSGDRVVLRLAYDDGYAYGTIENSEKGGVFPLACLVPVGMEIELPSRLESGAGPEIQAAPEKVDSLEMLLLSGRITEGTYLALRREQEEELKTQRQITALRERLMNTNLEPEERRKLQKRLDELELGI
;
A
#
# COMPACT_ATOMS: atom_id res chain seq x y z
N MET A 1 -23.22 29.48 16.40
CA MET A 1 -23.89 28.64 17.43
C MET A 1 -24.41 27.40 16.72
N LEU A 2 -23.74 26.26 16.95
CA LEU A 2 -24.17 24.87 16.80
C LEU A 2 -24.91 24.41 15.52
N SER A 3 -24.20 23.69 14.65
CA SER A 3 -24.50 22.27 14.35
C SER A 3 -23.34 21.61 13.58
N ILE A 4 -22.35 21.13 14.31
CA ILE A 4 -21.48 20.02 13.90
C ILE A 4 -21.96 18.86 14.78
N LEU A 5 -22.40 17.75 14.19
CA LEU A 5 -22.43 16.39 14.76
C LEU A 5 -23.20 15.46 13.78
N GLU A 6 -22.47 14.56 13.11
CA GLU A 6 -22.86 13.14 12.92
C GLU A 6 -21.72 12.38 12.19
N PRO A 7 -20.94 11.55 12.90
CA PRO A 7 -20.12 10.51 12.31
C PRO A 7 -20.77 9.15 12.63
N ASN A 8 -21.32 8.45 11.63
CA ASN A 8 -21.52 6.99 11.57
C ASN A 8 -22.51 6.63 10.44
N ARG A 9 -21.99 6.31 9.25
CA ARG A 9 -22.66 5.42 8.30
C ARG A 9 -21.65 4.38 7.81
N PRO A 10 -22.01 3.09 7.72
CA PRO A 10 -21.16 2.10 7.09
C PRO A 10 -21.02 2.46 5.60
N HIS A 11 -19.78 2.56 5.13
CA HIS A 11 -19.47 2.84 3.73
C HIS A 11 -20.01 1.72 2.86
N GLN A 12 -21.20 1.95 2.29
CA GLN A 12 -21.73 1.20 1.17
C GLN A 12 -20.69 1.22 0.04
N ILE A 13 -20.57 0.09 -0.68
CA ILE A 13 -20.01 0.08 -2.02
C ILE A 13 -20.80 1.12 -2.83
N LEU A 14 -20.22 2.30 -2.98
CA LEU A 14 -20.78 3.37 -3.79
C LEU A 14 -20.56 2.98 -5.24
N LEU A 15 -21.56 2.33 -5.83
CA LEU A 15 -21.78 2.38 -7.26
C LEU A 15 -22.01 3.86 -7.60
N THR A 16 -20.94 4.50 -8.08
CA THR A 16 -20.96 5.86 -8.59
C THR A 16 -22.02 5.98 -9.67
N ARG A 17 -22.83 7.03 -9.61
CA ARG A 17 -23.89 7.33 -10.60
C ARG A 17 -23.30 7.24 -12.01
N THR A 18 -23.80 6.28 -12.79
CA THR A 18 -23.61 6.24 -14.24
C THR A 18 -24.17 7.53 -14.86
N ILE A 19 -23.47 8.08 -15.85
CA ILE A 19 -23.88 9.28 -16.60
C ILE A 19 -25.26 9.07 -17.26
N PHE A 20 -25.59 7.81 -17.55
CA PHE A 20 -26.87 7.37 -18.06
C PHE A 20 -27.50 6.32 -17.13
N THR A 21 -28.83 6.29 -17.03
CA THR A 21 -29.58 5.28 -16.25
C THR A 21 -29.39 3.85 -16.80
N GLU A 22 -29.06 3.74 -18.10
CA GLU A 22 -28.52 2.54 -18.75
C GLU A 22 -27.45 2.98 -19.77
N PRO A 23 -26.29 2.31 -19.87
CA PRO A 23 -25.25 2.68 -20.83
C PRO A 23 -25.73 2.39 -22.27
N PRO A 24 -25.52 3.32 -23.21
CA PRO A 24 -25.96 3.17 -24.60
C PRO A 24 -25.01 2.21 -25.36
N GLY A 25 -25.33 0.92 -25.39
CA GLY A 25 -24.59 -0.08 -26.19
C GLY A 25 -23.29 -0.59 -25.54
N PRO A 26 -22.42 -1.30 -26.30
CA PRO A 26 -21.13 -1.74 -25.77
C PRO A 26 -20.26 -0.54 -25.39
N TYR A 27 -19.46 -0.69 -24.34
CA TYR A 27 -18.69 0.41 -23.77
C TYR A 27 -17.27 0.00 -23.41
N VAL A 28 -16.36 0.97 -23.48
CA VAL A 28 -14.94 0.79 -23.18
C VAL A 28 -14.77 0.77 -21.67
N LYS A 29 -14.33 -0.37 -21.12
CA LYS A 29 -14.16 -0.57 -19.67
C LYS A 29 -12.75 -0.22 -19.22
N VAL A 30 -12.64 0.65 -18.22
CA VAL A 30 -11.35 1.17 -17.75
C VAL A 30 -11.23 0.95 -16.25
N LEU A 31 -10.20 0.21 -15.83
CA LEU A 31 -9.84 0.08 -14.41
C LEU A 31 -8.81 1.15 -14.06
N LEU A 32 -9.15 2.02 -13.11
CA LEU A 32 -8.28 3.07 -12.58
C LEU A 32 -7.93 2.80 -11.12
N LYS A 33 -6.77 3.31 -10.71
CA LYS A 33 -6.39 3.38 -9.30
C LYS A 33 -6.91 4.69 -8.69
N PRO A 34 -7.46 4.68 -7.46
CA PRO A 34 -7.64 5.92 -6.70
C PRO A 34 -6.31 6.66 -6.53
N ILE A 35 -6.30 7.96 -6.80
CA ILE A 35 -5.14 8.83 -6.56
C ILE A 35 -4.77 8.84 -5.06
N PHE A 36 -5.77 8.92 -4.17
CA PHE A 36 -5.64 8.81 -2.70
C PHE A 36 -6.72 7.90 -2.11
N GLU A 37 -6.60 7.54 -0.83
CA GLU A 37 -7.53 6.66 -0.08
C GLU A 37 -9.00 7.09 -0.18
N ASP A 38 -9.24 8.39 -0.21
CA ASP A 38 -10.56 9.02 -0.23
C ASP A 38 -10.92 9.67 -1.58
N SER A 39 -10.11 9.48 -2.62
CA SER A 39 -10.26 10.26 -3.86
C SER A 39 -11.16 9.62 -4.92
N ALA A 40 -11.60 8.37 -4.76
CA ALA A 40 -12.29 7.66 -5.85
C ALA A 40 -13.57 8.38 -6.32
N VAL A 41 -14.40 8.84 -5.39
CA VAL A 41 -15.64 9.57 -5.72
C VAL A 41 -15.33 10.94 -6.33
N GLU A 42 -14.35 11.64 -5.78
CA GLU A 42 -13.94 12.96 -6.27
C GLU A 42 -13.34 12.87 -7.68
N GLU A 43 -12.50 11.88 -7.95
CA GLU A 43 -11.94 11.61 -9.27
C GLU A 43 -13.05 11.29 -10.28
N GLN A 44 -13.99 10.40 -9.92
CA GLN A 44 -15.12 10.09 -10.80
C GLN A 44 -15.93 11.34 -11.13
N ASN A 45 -16.25 12.17 -10.13
CA ASN A 45 -16.99 13.41 -10.31
C ASN A 45 -16.24 14.40 -11.20
N ALA A 46 -14.91 14.47 -11.05
CA ALA A 46 -14.06 15.33 -11.87
C ALA A 46 -13.98 14.86 -13.33
N LEU A 47 -14.03 13.55 -13.57
CA LEU A 47 -13.99 12.96 -14.92
C LEU A 47 -15.34 13.00 -15.65
N ASN A 48 -16.47 12.88 -14.94
CA ASN A 48 -17.80 12.76 -15.54
C ASN A 48 -18.12 13.81 -16.63
N PRO A 49 -17.88 15.13 -16.42
CA PRO A 49 -18.15 16.13 -17.45
C PRO A 49 -17.26 15.99 -18.69
N LEU A 50 -16.04 15.47 -18.53
CA LEU A 50 -15.13 15.21 -19.64
C LEU A 50 -15.60 13.98 -20.42
N LEU A 51 -15.96 12.91 -19.73
CA LEU A 51 -16.47 11.66 -20.32
C LEU A 51 -17.76 11.90 -21.11
N GLU A 52 -18.69 12.71 -20.57
CA GLU A 52 -19.92 13.10 -21.28
C GLU A 52 -19.63 13.88 -22.57
N ARG A 53 -18.69 14.83 -22.53
CA ARG A 53 -18.28 15.56 -23.74
C ARG A 53 -17.65 14.64 -24.78
N PHE A 54 -16.77 13.74 -24.35
CA PHE A 54 -16.14 12.77 -25.23
C PHE A 54 -17.18 11.86 -25.89
N TYR A 55 -18.16 11.36 -25.12
CA TYR A 55 -19.27 10.59 -25.65
C TYR A 55 -20.09 11.37 -26.67
N ASN A 56 -20.48 12.62 -26.37
CA ASN A 56 -21.27 13.44 -27.28
C ASN A 56 -20.54 13.76 -28.60
N GLN A 57 -19.21 13.80 -28.59
CA GLN A 57 -18.39 14.07 -29.78
C GLN A 57 -18.10 12.82 -30.62
N THR A 58 -17.96 11.66 -29.97
CA THR A 58 -17.42 10.45 -30.62
C THR A 58 -18.41 9.29 -30.70
N GLY A 59 -19.45 9.31 -29.87
CA GLY A 59 -20.34 8.17 -29.63
C GLY A 59 -19.71 7.05 -28.79
N ILE A 60 -18.47 7.19 -28.32
CA ILE A 60 -17.75 6.18 -27.54
C ILE A 60 -18.04 6.39 -26.05
N TYR A 61 -18.72 5.43 -25.42
CA TYR A 61 -18.98 5.46 -23.98
C TYR A 61 -17.81 4.81 -23.22
N ILE A 62 -17.27 5.53 -22.23
CA ILE A 62 -16.19 5.06 -21.36
C ILE A 62 -16.79 4.81 -19.97
N ASP A 63 -16.64 3.59 -19.48
CA ASP A 63 -17.03 3.18 -18.14
C ASP A 63 -15.79 3.00 -17.27
N THR A 64 -15.65 3.85 -16.25
CA THR A 64 -14.49 3.86 -15.35
C THR A 64 -14.83 3.17 -14.03
N THR A 65 -14.08 2.13 -13.69
CA THR A 65 -14.08 1.54 -12.34
C THR A 65 -12.89 2.09 -11.56
N ILE A 66 -13.16 2.74 -10.44
CA ILE A 66 -12.14 3.18 -9.47
C ILE A 66 -12.34 2.38 -8.19
N LEU A 67 -11.34 1.61 -7.77
CA LEU A 67 -11.47 0.70 -6.62
C LEU A 67 -11.23 1.45 -5.29
N PRO A 68 -12.27 1.86 -4.52
CA PRO A 68 -12.11 2.82 -3.43
C PRO A 68 -11.19 2.31 -2.29
N ASN A 69 -11.16 1.01 -2.05
CA ASN A 69 -10.35 0.40 -0.98
C ASN A 69 -8.97 -0.08 -1.47
N ALA A 70 -8.53 0.35 -2.64
CA ALA A 70 -7.27 -0.07 -3.25
C ALA A 70 -6.36 1.14 -3.55
N ALA A 71 -6.22 2.03 -2.58
CA ALA A 71 -5.39 3.22 -2.73
C ALA A 71 -3.92 2.98 -2.40
N SER A 72 -3.62 2.00 -1.54
CA SER A 72 -2.26 1.52 -1.38
C SER A 72 -1.83 0.80 -2.66
N TYR A 73 -0.53 0.77 -2.93
CA TYR A 73 0.00 0.04 -4.08
C TYR A 73 -0.25 -1.46 -3.95
N ALA A 74 -0.07 -2.05 -2.76
CA ALA A 74 -0.21 -3.49 -2.55
C ALA A 74 -1.65 -3.92 -2.81
N ASP A 75 -2.62 -3.22 -2.24
CA ASP A 75 -4.04 -3.50 -2.44
C ASP A 75 -4.44 -3.34 -3.92
N TYR A 76 -3.91 -2.31 -4.60
CA TYR A 76 -4.19 -2.12 -6.03
C TYR A 76 -3.54 -3.19 -6.89
N PHE A 77 -2.30 -3.59 -6.61
CA PHE A 77 -1.61 -4.65 -7.34
C PHE A 77 -2.38 -5.97 -7.23
N ASP A 78 -2.74 -6.36 -6.01
CA ASP A 78 -3.47 -7.60 -5.76
C ASP A 78 -4.87 -7.59 -6.39
N ALA A 79 -5.54 -6.43 -6.40
CA ALA A 79 -6.84 -6.29 -7.06
C ALA A 79 -6.75 -6.26 -8.59
N ALA A 80 -5.73 -5.61 -9.17
CA ALA A 80 -5.57 -5.44 -10.61
C ALA A 80 -4.98 -6.68 -11.30
N LYS A 81 -4.02 -7.36 -10.67
CA LYS A 81 -3.28 -8.49 -11.24
C LYS A 81 -4.17 -9.58 -11.84
N PRO A 82 -5.24 -10.08 -11.17
CA PRO A 82 -6.13 -11.08 -11.77
C PRO A 82 -6.78 -10.62 -13.07
N PHE A 83 -7.11 -9.33 -13.19
CA PHE A 83 -7.69 -8.77 -14.42
C PHE A 83 -6.66 -8.61 -15.55
N ILE A 84 -5.39 -8.34 -15.21
CA ILE A 84 -4.29 -8.26 -16.18
C ILE A 84 -3.97 -9.65 -16.75
N GLU A 85 -3.93 -10.68 -15.90
CA GLU A 85 -3.56 -12.05 -16.26
C GLU A 85 -4.72 -12.86 -16.89
N ALA A 86 -5.95 -12.36 -16.80
CA ALA A 86 -7.13 -13.06 -17.29
C ALA A 86 -7.08 -13.33 -18.82
N ALA A 87 -7.29 -14.59 -19.19
CA ALA A 87 -7.41 -15.00 -20.59
C ALA A 87 -8.64 -14.37 -21.29
N ASN A 88 -9.74 -14.17 -20.54
CA ASN A 88 -10.90 -13.40 -20.97
C ASN A 88 -10.94 -12.10 -20.17
N GLY A 89 -10.65 -10.97 -20.82
CA GLY A 89 -10.47 -9.69 -20.15
C GLY A 89 -11.80 -9.08 -19.70
N THR A 90 -11.78 -8.49 -18.50
CA THR A 90 -12.91 -7.71 -17.98
C THR A 90 -12.81 -6.24 -18.38
N TYR A 91 -11.59 -5.72 -18.48
CA TYR A 91 -11.29 -4.32 -18.77
C TYR A 91 -10.53 -4.19 -20.08
N ASP A 92 -10.85 -3.16 -20.86
CA ASP A 92 -10.16 -2.77 -22.10
C ASP A 92 -8.87 -2.01 -21.82
N MET A 93 -8.84 -1.28 -20.71
CA MET A 93 -7.68 -0.57 -20.23
C MET A 93 -7.52 -0.74 -18.72
N ILE A 94 -6.28 -0.82 -18.26
CA ILE A 94 -5.93 -0.93 -16.84
C ILE A 94 -4.84 0.09 -16.55
N ALA A 95 -5.01 0.85 -15.47
CA ALA A 95 -3.98 1.72 -14.94
C ALA A 95 -2.88 0.87 -14.28
N LEU A 96 -1.64 1.18 -14.58
CA LEU A 96 -0.45 0.46 -14.17
C LEU A 96 0.47 1.42 -13.44
N ASP A 97 0.99 0.98 -12.30
CA ASP A 97 2.13 1.65 -11.71
C ASP A 97 3.33 1.52 -12.66
N VAL A 98 4.20 2.53 -12.71
CA VAL A 98 5.41 2.54 -13.56
C VAL A 98 6.28 1.29 -13.33
N ALA A 99 6.29 0.77 -12.10
CA ALA A 99 7.03 -0.44 -11.73
C ALA A 99 6.47 -1.75 -12.34
N TRP A 100 5.22 -1.76 -12.82
CA TRP A 100 4.53 -2.98 -13.28
C TRP A 100 4.69 -3.24 -14.76
N LEU A 101 5.10 -2.23 -15.52
CA LEU A 101 5.12 -2.28 -16.98
C LEU A 101 6.00 -3.44 -17.46
N GLN A 102 7.11 -3.70 -16.78
CA GLN A 102 8.02 -4.81 -17.11
C GLN A 102 7.60 -6.16 -16.53
N VAL A 103 6.61 -6.20 -15.61
CA VAL A 103 6.08 -7.44 -15.01
C VAL A 103 5.08 -8.12 -15.95
N PHE A 104 4.30 -7.32 -16.71
CA PHE A 104 3.23 -7.82 -17.58
C PHE A 104 3.40 -7.47 -19.07
N PRO A 105 4.60 -7.60 -19.68
CA PRO A 105 4.86 -7.04 -21.01
C PRO A 105 4.00 -7.67 -22.11
N ASN A 106 3.51 -8.90 -21.91
CA ASN A 106 2.75 -9.64 -22.91
C ASN A 106 1.23 -9.46 -22.82
N ASN A 107 0.71 -8.82 -21.77
CA ASN A 107 -0.72 -8.68 -21.51
C ASN A 107 -1.33 -7.44 -22.20
N PHE A 108 -0.49 -6.51 -22.64
CA PHE A 108 -0.89 -5.24 -23.23
C PHE A 108 -0.55 -5.14 -24.72
N ILE A 109 -1.37 -4.40 -25.46
CA ILE A 109 -1.14 -4.08 -26.87
C ILE A 109 0.07 -3.15 -26.96
N ASP A 110 1.02 -3.45 -27.86
CA ASP A 110 2.09 -2.52 -28.19
C ASP A 110 1.51 -1.29 -28.91
N LEU A 111 1.53 -0.16 -28.22
CA LEU A 111 0.96 1.09 -28.69
C LEU A 111 1.75 1.70 -29.84
N PHE A 112 3.06 1.43 -29.96
CA PHE A 112 3.84 1.88 -31.11
C PHE A 112 3.39 1.17 -32.38
N GLU A 113 3.35 -0.17 -32.36
CA GLU A 113 2.89 -0.97 -33.49
C GLU A 113 1.43 -0.65 -33.82
N PHE A 114 0.56 -0.59 -32.81
CA PHE A 114 -0.85 -0.28 -33.00
C PHE A 114 -1.04 1.10 -33.66
N GLY A 115 -0.35 2.12 -33.16
CA GLY A 115 -0.41 3.47 -33.72
C GLY A 115 0.06 3.53 -35.17
N ARG A 116 1.17 2.85 -35.49
CA ARG A 116 1.70 2.76 -36.86
C ARG A 116 0.71 2.13 -37.83
N LEU A 117 -0.02 1.10 -37.40
CA LEU A 117 -0.99 0.37 -38.23
C LEU A 117 -2.30 1.14 -38.47
N HIS A 118 -2.59 2.18 -37.67
CA HIS A 118 -3.86 2.91 -37.67
C HIS A 118 -3.68 4.44 -37.84
N GLN A 119 -2.60 4.88 -38.48
CA GLN A 119 -2.34 6.31 -38.72
C GLN A 119 -3.37 6.94 -39.67
N ASP A 120 -3.88 6.15 -40.61
CA ASP A 120 -4.84 6.54 -41.64
C ASP A 120 -6.21 6.95 -41.08
N ILE A 121 -6.56 6.48 -39.88
CA ILE A 121 -7.79 6.83 -39.17
C ILE A 121 -7.59 7.94 -38.12
N GLY A 122 -6.46 8.64 -38.15
CA GLY A 122 -6.21 9.82 -37.31
C GLY A 122 -5.79 9.53 -35.86
N LEU A 123 -5.51 8.28 -35.51
CA LEU A 123 -4.95 7.92 -34.21
C LEU A 123 -3.46 8.26 -34.16
N ASN A 124 -3.12 9.40 -33.55
CA ASN A 124 -1.73 9.87 -33.48
C ASN A 124 -1.07 9.59 -32.13
N ILE A 125 -0.85 8.30 -31.83
CA ILE A 125 -0.14 7.85 -30.62
C ILE A 125 1.27 8.45 -30.57
N SER A 126 1.97 8.50 -31.71
CA SER A 126 3.30 9.11 -31.79
C SER A 126 3.30 10.58 -31.39
N ALA A 127 2.29 11.37 -31.79
CA ALA A 127 2.17 12.75 -31.33
C ALA A 127 1.96 12.83 -29.82
N ARG A 128 1.06 12.02 -29.24
CA ARG A 128 0.83 11.98 -27.78
C ARG A 128 2.14 11.74 -27.01
N ILE A 129 2.94 10.77 -27.46
CA ILE A 129 4.27 10.49 -26.89
C ILE A 129 5.16 11.73 -26.91
N THR A 130 5.25 12.43 -28.05
CA THR A 130 6.11 13.62 -28.17
C THR A 130 5.63 14.83 -27.35
N GLU A 131 4.36 14.85 -26.95
CA GLU A 131 3.81 15.91 -26.10
C GLU A 131 4.08 15.65 -24.60
N GLN A 132 4.45 14.43 -24.24
CA GLN A 132 4.72 14.00 -22.86
C GLN A 132 6.22 14.08 -22.52
N ILE A 133 6.54 14.02 -21.23
CA ILE A 133 7.91 14.09 -20.74
C ILE A 133 8.67 12.84 -21.21
N PRO A 134 9.76 12.98 -21.98
CA PRO A 134 10.47 11.84 -22.57
C PRO A 134 10.92 10.79 -21.55
N ASP A 135 11.45 11.21 -20.41
CA ASP A 135 11.96 10.30 -19.38
C ASP A 135 10.86 9.40 -18.80
N ILE A 136 9.63 9.91 -18.70
CA ILE A 136 8.47 9.16 -18.21
C ILE A 136 7.96 8.18 -19.28
N VAL A 137 7.93 8.60 -20.55
CA VAL A 137 7.50 7.72 -21.64
C VAL A 137 8.54 6.62 -21.91
N ASN A 138 9.81 6.88 -21.66
CA ASN A 138 10.86 5.86 -21.79
C ASN A 138 10.65 4.71 -20.80
N ASP A 139 10.16 4.99 -19.59
CA ASP A 139 9.81 3.96 -18.59
C ASP A 139 8.59 3.12 -19.03
N ASP A 140 7.77 3.63 -19.96
CA ASP A 140 6.61 2.93 -20.51
C ASP A 140 6.92 1.89 -21.58
N SER A 141 8.20 1.78 -21.95
CA SER A 141 8.67 0.87 -22.98
C SER A 141 9.34 -0.35 -22.37
N SER A 142 9.09 -1.54 -22.92
CA SER A 142 9.85 -2.75 -22.56
C SER A 142 11.21 -2.83 -23.28
N ASP A 143 12.05 -3.80 -22.89
CA ASP A 143 13.39 -4.03 -23.48
C ASP A 143 13.35 -4.20 -25.02
N ASP A 144 12.25 -4.76 -25.54
CA ASP A 144 12.02 -4.96 -26.97
C ASP A 144 11.44 -3.72 -27.67
N ARG A 145 11.32 -2.59 -26.96
CA ARG A 145 10.69 -1.32 -27.39
C ARG A 145 9.18 -1.41 -27.62
N HIS A 146 8.50 -2.35 -26.95
CA HIS A 146 7.03 -2.34 -26.91
C HIS A 146 6.57 -1.23 -25.97
N LEU A 147 5.78 -0.29 -26.45
CA LEU A 147 5.17 0.73 -25.60
C LEU A 147 3.89 0.16 -25.00
N ILE A 148 3.93 -0.06 -23.69
CA ILE A 148 2.89 -0.80 -22.96
C ILE A 148 1.73 0.11 -22.56
N ALA A 149 2.05 1.35 -22.20
CA ALA A 149 1.11 2.30 -21.65
C ALA A 149 1.42 3.73 -22.09
N LEU A 150 0.52 4.65 -21.76
CA LEU A 150 0.77 6.08 -21.85
C LEU A 150 0.63 6.72 -20.46
N PRO A 151 1.50 7.67 -20.08
CA PRO A 151 1.46 8.24 -18.73
C PRO A 151 0.18 9.04 -18.47
N MET A 152 -0.41 8.87 -17.28
CA MET A 152 -1.61 9.63 -16.86
C MET A 152 -1.24 10.80 -15.94
N HIS A 153 -0.32 10.58 -15.03
CA HIS A 153 0.26 11.57 -14.13
C HIS A 153 1.57 11.01 -13.57
N SER A 154 2.43 11.87 -13.03
CA SER A 154 3.65 11.47 -12.33
C SER A 154 3.60 11.85 -10.87
N ASP A 155 4.61 11.42 -10.12
CA ASP A 155 4.88 11.81 -8.76
C ASP A 155 6.38 11.68 -8.47
N TYR A 156 6.86 12.40 -7.46
CA TYR A 156 8.29 12.49 -7.16
C TYR A 156 8.52 12.42 -5.65
N GLY A 157 9.53 11.68 -5.23
CA GLY A 157 9.99 11.66 -3.84
C GLY A 157 10.59 13.01 -3.43
N VAL A 158 10.11 13.57 -2.32
CA VAL A 158 10.54 14.91 -1.83
C VAL A 158 10.66 14.94 -0.31
N LEU A 159 11.44 15.90 0.20
CA LEU A 159 11.54 16.18 1.63
C LEU A 159 10.50 17.23 2.02
N PHE A 160 9.47 16.80 2.74
CA PHE A 160 8.57 17.69 3.47
C PHE A 160 9.24 18.16 4.76
N TYR A 161 9.06 19.44 5.11
CA TYR A 161 9.55 19.99 6.36
C TYR A 161 8.58 20.99 7.01
N ARG A 162 8.65 21.11 8.35
CA ARG A 162 7.92 22.13 9.12
C ARG A 162 8.61 23.48 9.03
N GLN A 163 8.19 24.29 8.06
CA GLN A 163 8.76 25.61 7.77
C GLN A 163 8.66 26.57 8.96
N ASP A 164 7.54 26.51 9.70
CA ASP A 164 7.34 27.28 10.93
C ASP A 164 8.38 26.96 12.00
N LEU A 165 8.68 25.68 12.24
CA LEU A 165 9.69 25.26 13.22
C LEU A 165 11.10 25.62 12.75
N LEU A 166 11.45 25.39 11.48
CA LEU A 166 12.77 25.79 10.97
C LEU A 166 13.00 27.30 11.12
N SER A 167 11.99 28.11 10.78
CA SER A 167 12.05 29.57 10.92
C SER A 167 12.14 30.00 12.39
N GLN A 168 11.29 29.45 13.25
CA GLN A 168 11.25 29.77 14.68
C GLN A 168 12.60 29.53 15.38
N TYR A 169 13.32 28.49 14.96
CA TYR A 169 14.60 28.13 15.56
C TYR A 169 15.80 28.61 14.75
N ASN A 170 15.62 29.41 13.69
CA ASN A 170 16.71 29.85 12.80
C ASN A 170 17.55 28.66 12.32
N VAL A 171 16.89 27.69 11.70
CA VAL A 171 17.51 26.51 11.07
C VAL A 171 17.23 26.59 9.58
N SER A 172 18.27 26.42 8.76
CA SER A 172 18.14 26.39 7.31
C SER A 172 17.47 25.10 6.83
N ILE A 173 16.87 25.16 5.65
CA ILE A 173 16.39 23.97 4.94
C ILE A 173 17.58 23.02 4.75
N PRO A 174 17.46 21.71 5.05
CA PRO A 174 18.54 20.76 4.83
C PRO A 174 19.03 20.75 3.38
N GLN A 175 20.35 20.75 3.17
CA GLN A 175 20.96 20.66 1.84
C GLN A 175 21.84 19.41 1.71
N VAL A 176 22.47 18.99 2.81
CA VAL A 176 23.21 17.72 2.92
C VAL A 176 22.58 16.83 3.99
N TRP A 177 22.81 15.50 3.96
CA TRP A 177 22.11 14.58 4.86
C TRP A 177 22.38 14.88 6.33
N ASP A 178 23.59 15.35 6.66
CA ASP A 178 23.99 15.75 8.01
C ASP A 178 23.26 17.01 8.54
N ASP A 179 22.52 17.75 7.72
CA ASP A 179 21.74 18.89 8.19
C ASP A 179 20.46 18.47 8.93
N ILE A 180 19.86 17.34 8.54
CA ILE A 180 18.67 16.78 9.22
C ILE A 180 18.95 16.49 10.71
N PRO A 181 19.96 15.68 11.09
CA PRO A 181 20.25 15.43 12.50
C PRO A 181 20.65 16.69 13.25
N LYS A 182 21.37 17.65 12.62
CA LYS A 182 21.68 18.94 13.24
C LYS A 182 20.42 19.74 13.55
N ALA A 183 19.49 19.84 12.60
CA ALA A 183 18.20 20.49 12.80
C ALA A 183 17.42 19.84 13.96
N CYS A 184 17.34 18.51 13.96
CA CYS A 184 16.63 17.75 14.98
C CYS A 184 17.22 17.88 16.39
N SER A 185 18.55 17.83 16.51
CA SER A 185 19.24 17.98 17.81
C SER A 185 19.02 19.36 18.44
N LYS A 186 18.72 20.38 17.63
CA LYS A 186 18.38 21.73 18.08
C LYS A 186 16.89 21.89 18.40
N ILE A 187 16.01 21.40 17.52
CA ILE A 187 14.56 21.69 17.59
C ILE A 187 13.84 20.75 18.56
N LEU A 188 14.11 19.45 18.54
CA LEU A 188 13.34 18.48 19.33
C LEU A 188 13.40 18.74 20.84
N PRO A 189 14.57 19.01 21.46
CA PRO A 189 14.62 19.31 22.89
C PRO A 189 13.90 20.61 23.24
N ALA A 190 13.98 21.63 22.37
CA ALA A 190 13.32 22.91 22.59
C ALA A 190 11.80 22.79 22.50
N GLU A 191 11.29 22.00 21.55
CA GLU A 191 9.87 21.67 21.43
C GLU A 191 9.38 20.82 22.59
N ALA A 192 10.17 19.84 23.03
CA ALA A 192 9.86 19.03 24.21
C ALA A 192 9.76 19.88 25.49
N ALA A 193 10.66 20.85 25.67
CA ALA A 193 10.60 21.80 26.78
C ALA A 193 9.36 22.71 26.75
N ARG A 194 8.74 22.86 25.57
CA ARG A 194 7.46 23.57 25.35
C ARG A 194 6.24 22.64 25.37
N GLY A 195 6.42 21.37 25.74
CA GLY A 195 5.35 20.37 25.86
C GLY A 195 5.06 19.57 24.60
N ASN A 196 5.75 19.84 23.48
CA ASN A 196 5.61 19.08 22.23
C ASN A 196 6.56 17.87 22.21
N THR A 197 6.25 16.86 23.02
CA THR A 197 7.09 15.65 23.18
C THR A 197 6.86 14.59 22.09
N LYS A 198 5.81 14.73 21.28
CA LYS A 198 5.45 13.79 20.21
C LYS A 198 6.21 14.01 18.92
N LEU A 199 6.83 15.19 18.73
CA LEU A 199 7.56 15.53 17.53
C LEU A 199 8.70 14.52 17.27
N ARG A 200 8.72 13.95 16.06
CA ARG A 200 9.77 13.09 15.53
C ARG A 200 10.72 13.88 14.65
N CYS A 201 11.95 13.40 14.50
CA CYS A 201 12.92 14.03 13.61
C CYS A 201 12.52 13.79 12.14
N TYR A 202 12.57 12.53 11.73
CA TYR A 202 12.37 12.11 10.35
C TYR A 202 11.46 10.89 10.30
N ILE A 203 10.49 10.92 9.39
CA ILE A 203 9.63 9.78 9.11
C ILE A 203 9.61 9.49 7.59
N SER A 204 9.26 8.27 7.23
CA SER A 204 8.98 7.82 5.86
C SER A 204 8.07 6.60 5.93
N ALA A 205 7.64 6.11 4.76
CA ALA A 205 7.05 4.79 4.62
C ALA A 205 8.18 3.75 4.47
N PHE A 206 8.07 2.63 5.17
CA PHE A 206 9.05 1.54 5.10
C PHE A 206 8.43 0.16 4.89
N GLN A 207 7.11 0.02 5.04
CA GLN A 207 6.43 -1.21 4.68
C GLN A 207 6.43 -1.47 3.17
N ASP A 208 6.17 -2.72 2.82
CA ASP A 208 6.15 -3.22 1.46
C ASP A 208 7.42 -2.84 0.70
N TYR A 209 7.26 -2.31 -0.52
CA TYR A 209 8.34 -1.93 -1.41
C TYR A 209 8.82 -0.47 -1.19
N GLU A 210 8.20 0.29 -0.27
CA GLU A 210 8.57 1.69 -0.02
C GLU A 210 9.99 1.80 0.56
N VAL A 211 10.45 0.83 1.35
CA VAL A 211 11.85 0.82 1.81
C VAL A 211 12.83 0.75 0.64
N VAL A 212 12.51 0.01 -0.43
CA VAL A 212 13.37 -0.06 -1.63
C VAL A 212 13.39 1.29 -2.33
N ASN A 213 12.24 1.97 -2.42
CA ASN A 213 12.14 3.33 -2.97
C ASN A 213 13.03 4.33 -2.23
N ASN A 214 12.97 4.33 -0.89
CA ASN A 214 13.83 5.17 -0.06
C ASN A 214 15.32 4.85 -0.29
N VAL A 215 15.68 3.55 -0.30
CA VAL A 215 17.07 3.12 -0.48
C VAL A 215 17.63 3.55 -1.83
N MET A 216 16.86 3.45 -2.91
CA MET A 216 17.29 3.92 -4.24
C MET A 216 17.71 5.39 -4.20
N GLU A 217 16.89 6.25 -3.58
CA GLU A 217 17.23 7.66 -3.42
C GLU A 217 18.43 7.88 -2.51
N TRP A 218 18.56 7.13 -1.41
CA TRP A 218 19.69 7.28 -0.49
C TRP A 218 21.02 6.85 -1.11
N LEU A 219 21.04 5.77 -1.89
CA LEU A 219 22.23 5.32 -2.62
C LEU A 219 22.72 6.43 -3.56
N THR A 220 21.80 7.02 -4.32
CA THR A 220 22.13 8.07 -5.30
C THR A 220 22.53 9.37 -4.63
N THR A 221 21.76 9.84 -3.65
CA THR A 221 21.97 11.15 -3.01
C THR A 221 23.10 11.17 -1.98
N GLN A 222 23.51 10.04 -1.39
CA GLN A 222 24.62 9.99 -0.44
C GLN A 222 25.97 9.64 -1.09
N GLN A 223 25.98 8.71 -2.05
CA GLN A 223 27.23 8.17 -2.60
C GLN A 223 27.28 8.11 -4.14
N GLY A 224 26.25 8.57 -4.83
CA GLY A 224 26.21 8.57 -6.29
C GLY A 224 26.18 7.16 -6.88
N THR A 225 25.72 6.18 -6.09
CA THR A 225 25.54 4.80 -6.52
C THR A 225 24.06 4.50 -6.72
N GLU A 226 23.77 3.38 -7.36
CA GLU A 226 22.40 2.99 -7.72
C GLU A 226 22.12 1.57 -7.23
N LEU A 227 20.87 1.13 -7.36
CA LEU A 227 20.52 -0.26 -7.09
C LEU A 227 21.05 -1.19 -8.21
N PHE A 228 20.92 -0.75 -9.46
CA PHE A 228 21.37 -1.47 -10.65
C PHE A 228 21.95 -0.52 -11.70
N ASP A 229 23.08 -0.88 -12.32
CA ASP A 229 23.54 -0.34 -13.60
C ASP A 229 22.85 -1.08 -14.76
N TYR A 230 22.40 -0.33 -15.77
CA TYR A 230 21.89 -0.92 -17.00
C TYR A 230 23.04 -1.46 -17.91
N PRO A 231 22.88 -2.64 -18.54
CA PRO A 231 21.90 -3.68 -18.25
C PRO A 231 22.40 -4.67 -17.18
N ARG A 232 21.57 -4.90 -16.15
CA ARG A 232 21.63 -6.03 -15.19
C ARG A 232 22.88 -6.14 -14.31
N LYS A 233 23.56 -5.05 -14.00
CA LYS A 233 24.70 -5.09 -13.07
C LYS A 233 24.26 -4.56 -11.70
N LEU A 234 24.37 -5.38 -10.68
CA LEU A 234 24.14 -4.97 -9.29
C LEU A 234 25.22 -3.98 -8.85
N THR A 235 24.85 -2.79 -8.38
CA THR A 235 25.80 -1.71 -8.03
C THR A 235 25.81 -1.37 -6.54
N PHE A 236 24.71 -1.59 -5.82
CA PHE A 236 24.67 -1.36 -4.37
C PHE A 236 25.54 -2.32 -3.56
N ASP A 237 25.97 -3.44 -4.16
CA ASP A 237 26.95 -4.37 -3.58
C ASP A 237 28.37 -3.81 -3.69
N SER A 238 28.59 -2.73 -2.94
CA SER A 238 29.77 -1.88 -3.02
C SER A 238 30.11 -1.27 -1.66
N PRO A 239 31.37 -0.81 -1.46
CA PRO A 239 31.73 -0.03 -0.27
C PRO A 239 30.84 1.21 -0.08
N GLU A 240 30.41 1.83 -1.16
CA GLU A 240 29.48 2.95 -1.20
C GLU A 240 28.11 2.54 -0.66
N GLY A 241 27.54 1.43 -1.14
CA GLY A 241 26.29 0.90 -0.61
C GLY A 241 26.36 0.56 0.87
N ILE A 242 27.44 -0.11 1.31
CA ILE A 242 27.69 -0.40 2.74
C ILE A 242 27.69 0.89 3.57
N LYS A 243 28.33 1.95 3.06
CA LYS A 243 28.41 3.25 3.73
C LYS A 243 27.04 3.90 3.87
N THR A 244 26.19 3.86 2.83
CA THR A 244 24.81 4.35 2.89
C THR A 244 23.99 3.62 3.96
N PHE A 245 23.97 2.28 3.94
CA PHE A 245 23.22 1.51 4.94
C PHE A 245 23.76 1.71 6.36
N ARG A 246 25.08 1.84 6.53
CA ARG A 246 25.66 2.12 7.85
C ARG A 246 25.25 3.49 8.37
N TYR A 247 25.24 4.51 7.52
CA TYR A 247 24.79 5.86 7.88
C TYR A 247 23.32 5.87 8.30
N MET A 248 22.46 5.23 7.50
CA MET A 248 21.02 5.19 7.76
C MET A 248 20.65 4.26 8.93
N SER A 249 21.40 3.18 9.17
CA SER A 249 21.27 2.36 10.38
C SER A 249 21.62 3.17 11.64
N ASN A 250 22.62 4.06 11.56
CA ASN A 250 22.96 4.97 12.67
C ASN A 250 21.84 5.98 12.98
N TRP A 251 21.01 6.36 12.01
CA TRP A 251 19.83 7.18 12.27
C TRP A 251 18.82 6.45 13.16
N THR A 252 18.66 5.15 12.96
CA THR A 252 17.79 4.33 13.81
C THR A 252 18.36 4.21 15.23
N THR A 253 19.65 3.88 15.37
CA THR A 253 20.28 3.75 16.69
C THR A 253 20.32 5.06 17.47
N SER A 254 20.42 6.19 16.76
CA SER A 254 20.42 7.54 17.35
C SER A 254 19.00 8.11 17.55
N GLY A 255 17.95 7.38 17.18
CA GLY A 255 16.55 7.80 17.35
C GLY A 255 16.07 8.91 16.39
N ILE A 256 16.84 9.20 15.33
CA ILE A 256 16.45 10.11 14.25
C ILE A 256 15.27 9.49 13.47
N ILE A 257 15.41 8.21 13.12
CA ILE A 257 14.29 7.37 12.69
C ILE A 257 13.92 6.51 13.90
N ARG A 258 12.67 6.60 14.36
CA ARG A 258 12.22 5.77 15.47
C ARG A 258 11.82 4.37 14.96
N GLN A 259 12.00 3.36 15.81
CA GLN A 259 11.76 1.95 15.44
C GLN A 259 10.33 1.70 14.97
N GLU A 260 9.32 2.39 15.53
CA GLU A 260 7.93 2.22 15.12
C GLU A 260 7.65 2.65 13.68
N VAL A 261 8.49 3.52 13.10
CA VAL A 261 8.31 4.04 11.74
C VAL A 261 8.49 2.94 10.69
N PHE A 262 9.24 1.87 11.01
CA PHE A 262 9.42 0.74 10.11
C PHE A 262 8.15 -0.10 9.89
N GLU A 263 7.13 0.10 10.72
CA GLU A 263 5.82 -0.56 10.62
C GLU A 263 4.78 0.31 9.90
N TRP A 264 5.21 1.40 9.25
CA TRP A 264 4.29 2.31 8.57
C TRP A 264 4.37 2.15 7.05
N ASP A 265 3.20 2.07 6.45
CA ASP A 265 2.99 2.30 5.02
C ASP A 265 2.95 3.81 4.72
N TYR A 266 2.69 4.15 3.46
CA TYR A 266 2.61 5.53 3.03
C TYR A 266 1.48 6.32 3.69
N VAL A 267 0.30 5.69 3.84
CA VAL A 267 -0.88 6.33 4.42
C VAL A 267 -0.63 6.66 5.89
N ALA A 268 -0.12 5.71 6.68
CA ALA A 268 0.22 5.90 8.07
C ALA A 268 1.28 7.01 8.24
N ALA A 269 2.37 6.97 7.48
CA ALA A 269 3.42 8.00 7.55
C ALA A 269 2.87 9.40 7.24
N SER A 270 2.03 9.54 6.21
CA SER A 270 1.41 10.81 5.84
C SER A 270 0.51 11.36 6.96
N ARG A 271 -0.22 10.49 7.67
CA ARG A 271 -1.10 10.86 8.78
C ARG A 271 -0.32 11.44 9.97
N TYR A 272 0.84 10.87 10.28
CA TYR A 272 1.71 11.41 11.34
C TYR A 272 2.28 12.79 10.99
N PHE A 273 2.70 13.00 9.74
CA PHE A 273 3.13 14.33 9.29
C PHE A 273 1.96 15.33 9.32
N TYR A 274 0.78 14.91 8.85
CA TYR A 274 -0.46 15.68 8.91
C TYR A 274 -0.82 16.13 10.33
N HIS A 275 -0.65 15.28 11.34
CA HIS A 275 -0.88 15.67 12.73
C HIS A 275 0.24 16.55 13.33
N GLY A 276 1.24 16.93 12.53
CA GLY A 276 2.38 17.76 12.92
C GLY A 276 3.34 17.03 13.86
N GLU A 277 3.37 15.70 13.83
CA GLU A 277 4.20 14.87 14.71
C GLU A 277 5.57 14.54 14.12
N SER A 278 5.98 15.16 13.02
CA SER A 278 7.35 15.07 12.51
C SER A 278 7.87 16.41 11.99
N LEU A 279 9.16 16.64 12.16
CA LEU A 279 9.88 17.79 11.62
C LEU A 279 10.14 17.62 10.12
N PHE A 280 10.55 16.42 9.72
CA PHE A 280 10.83 16.03 8.33
C PHE A 280 10.05 14.78 7.93
N TRP A 281 9.62 14.71 6.68
CA TRP A 281 9.02 13.51 6.09
C TRP A 281 9.50 13.33 4.65
N ARG A 282 9.99 12.14 4.30
CA ARG A 282 10.12 11.76 2.88
C ARG A 282 8.77 11.30 2.40
N GLY A 283 8.12 12.15 1.61
CA GLY A 283 6.80 11.93 1.04
C GLY A 283 6.85 11.98 -0.48
N ARG A 284 5.68 12.17 -1.10
CA ARG A 284 5.55 12.40 -2.54
C ARG A 284 4.95 13.78 -2.80
N ILE A 285 5.39 14.47 -3.85
CA ILE A 285 5.00 15.86 -4.12
C ILE A 285 3.48 16.02 -4.30
N SER A 286 2.77 15.00 -4.79
CA SER A 286 1.30 14.99 -4.88
C SER A 286 0.59 15.23 -3.54
N SER A 287 1.22 14.92 -2.41
CA SER A 287 0.63 15.17 -1.07
C SER A 287 0.69 16.65 -0.66
N TYR A 288 1.53 17.47 -1.31
CA TYR A 288 1.79 18.84 -0.89
C TYR A 288 0.57 19.75 -0.91
N PRO A 289 -0.26 19.80 -1.97
CA PRO A 289 -1.37 20.75 -2.03
C PRO A 289 -2.41 20.48 -0.93
N ARG A 290 -2.76 19.20 -0.74
CA ARG A 290 -3.69 18.76 0.31
C ARG A 290 -3.15 19.09 1.71
N LEU A 291 -1.90 18.71 2.00
CA LEU A 291 -1.31 18.95 3.31
C LEU A 291 -1.11 20.43 3.62
N LYS A 292 -0.70 21.23 2.63
CA LYS A 292 -0.51 22.68 2.78
C LYS A 292 -1.82 23.36 3.14
N ASN A 293 -2.89 23.07 2.39
CA ASN A 293 -4.22 23.61 2.64
C ASN A 293 -4.73 23.20 4.02
N GLN A 294 -4.61 21.92 4.37
CA GLN A 294 -5.15 21.39 5.61
C GLN A 294 -4.37 21.83 6.86
N LEU A 295 -3.04 22.00 6.76
CA LEU A 295 -2.23 22.49 7.87
C LEU A 295 -2.34 24.00 8.06
N SER A 296 -2.63 24.76 7.00
CA SER A 296 -2.81 26.22 7.07
C SER A 296 -3.91 26.63 8.07
N SER A 297 -4.96 25.82 8.24
CA SER A 297 -6.02 26.06 9.24
C SER A 297 -5.59 25.80 10.68
N THR A 298 -4.38 25.29 10.91
CA THR A 298 -3.84 24.96 12.24
C THR A 298 -2.66 25.84 12.66
N ASN A 299 -2.43 26.97 11.98
CA ASN A 299 -1.26 27.86 12.16
C ASN A 299 0.10 27.15 11.98
N ARG A 300 0.11 26.01 11.29
CA ARG A 300 1.33 25.28 10.94
C ARG A 300 1.62 25.51 9.47
N THR A 301 2.87 25.82 9.14
CA THR A 301 3.31 25.93 7.76
C THR A 301 4.28 24.80 7.43
N ILE A 302 4.10 24.26 6.23
CA ILE A 302 4.99 23.25 5.65
C ILE A 302 5.47 23.73 4.31
N ASP A 303 6.61 23.21 3.90
CA ASP A 303 7.06 23.30 2.52
C ASP A 303 7.79 22.03 2.11
N VAL A 304 8.19 21.97 0.84
CA VAL A 304 8.95 20.87 0.25
C VAL A 304 10.33 21.32 -0.21
N ALA A 305 11.28 20.40 -0.20
CA ALA A 305 12.63 20.56 -0.75
C ALA A 305 13.04 19.29 -1.50
N PRO A 306 14.05 19.34 -2.38
CA PRO A 306 14.68 18.11 -2.87
C PRO A 306 15.26 17.32 -1.69
N LEU A 307 15.50 16.04 -1.88
CA LEU A 307 16.25 15.28 -0.88
C LEU A 307 17.67 15.87 -0.73
N PRO A 308 18.25 15.86 0.47
CA PRO A 308 19.61 16.34 0.66
C PRO A 308 20.60 15.54 -0.19
N VAL A 309 21.69 16.17 -0.62
CA VAL A 309 22.71 15.54 -1.46
C VAL A 309 24.07 15.73 -0.82
N ASP A 310 24.77 14.63 -0.54
CA ASP A 310 26.13 14.70 -0.01
C ASP A 310 27.13 14.99 -1.13
N ALA A 311 28.35 15.40 -0.76
CA ALA A 311 29.38 15.76 -1.74
C ALA A 311 29.77 14.63 -2.72
N ALA A 312 29.53 13.37 -2.35
CA ALA A 312 29.75 12.20 -3.21
C ALA A 312 28.47 11.76 -3.95
N GLY A 313 27.33 12.35 -3.62
CA GLY A 313 26.02 12.02 -4.17
C GLY A 313 25.63 12.84 -5.39
N ASN A 314 24.53 12.42 -6.00
CA ASN A 314 23.85 13.13 -7.07
C ASN A 314 22.42 13.46 -6.66
N PRO A 315 21.86 14.61 -7.08
CA PRO A 315 20.44 14.90 -6.90
C PRO A 315 19.57 13.78 -7.51
N ALA A 316 18.55 13.35 -6.76
CA ALA A 316 17.61 12.34 -7.20
C ALA A 316 16.27 12.49 -6.49
N ALA A 317 15.20 12.30 -7.25
CA ALA A 317 13.82 12.21 -6.80
C ALA A 317 13.17 11.04 -7.54
N LEU A 318 12.79 9.99 -6.81
CA LEU A 318 12.28 8.77 -7.43
C LEU A 318 10.99 9.06 -8.17
N LEU A 319 10.99 8.82 -9.48
CA LEU A 319 9.84 8.95 -10.36
C LEU A 319 8.87 7.81 -10.08
N GLN A 320 7.62 8.19 -9.82
CA GLN A 320 6.48 7.32 -9.65
C GLN A 320 5.33 7.85 -10.52
N GLY A 321 4.23 7.12 -10.61
CA GLY A 321 3.07 7.53 -11.40
C GLY A 321 2.23 6.36 -11.85
N TYR A 322 1.09 6.70 -12.45
CA TYR A 322 0.19 5.72 -13.08
C TYR A 322 0.05 5.99 -14.57
N HIS A 323 0.00 4.90 -15.31
CA HIS A 323 0.06 4.85 -16.77
C HIS A 323 -1.09 3.98 -17.26
N LEU A 324 -1.65 4.27 -18.44
CA LEU A 324 -2.83 3.55 -18.94
C LEU A 324 -2.43 2.64 -20.09
N GLY A 325 -2.59 1.33 -19.91
CA GLY A 325 -2.30 0.32 -20.93
C GLY A 325 -3.57 -0.27 -21.54
N MET A 326 -3.55 -0.58 -22.84
CA MET A 326 -4.64 -1.29 -23.52
C MET A 326 -4.45 -2.80 -23.39
N THR A 327 -5.39 -3.50 -22.77
CA THR A 327 -5.29 -4.95 -22.60
C THR A 327 -5.54 -5.67 -23.93
N LYS A 328 -4.80 -6.76 -24.18
CA LYS A 328 -5.06 -7.62 -25.36
C LYS A 328 -6.41 -8.31 -25.28
N THR A 329 -6.83 -8.70 -24.07
CA THR A 329 -8.01 -9.53 -23.82
C THR A 329 -9.28 -8.72 -23.54
N GLY A 330 -9.20 -7.39 -23.56
CA GLY A 330 -10.33 -6.50 -23.27
C GLY A 330 -11.56 -6.77 -24.15
N PRO A 331 -12.79 -6.67 -23.59
CA PRO A 331 -14.01 -7.16 -24.22
C PRO A 331 -14.57 -6.25 -25.33
N TYR A 332 -14.15 -4.99 -25.42
CA TYR A 332 -14.68 -4.06 -26.41
C TYR A 332 -14.19 -4.43 -27.83
N PRO A 333 -15.10 -4.60 -28.80
CA PRO A 333 -14.79 -5.23 -30.07
C PRO A 333 -13.91 -4.37 -30.98
N LYS A 334 -14.05 -3.04 -30.94
CA LYS A 334 -13.35 -2.12 -31.84
C LYS A 334 -12.19 -1.43 -31.13
N LYS A 335 -10.99 -2.02 -31.24
CA LYS A 335 -9.77 -1.54 -30.55
C LYS A 335 -9.35 -0.12 -30.93
N THR A 336 -9.77 0.39 -32.07
CA THR A 336 -9.52 1.79 -32.46
C THR A 336 -10.32 2.79 -31.62
N ASP A 337 -11.52 2.42 -31.14
CA ASP A 337 -12.27 3.24 -30.17
C ASP A 337 -11.61 3.20 -28.78
N VAL A 338 -11.08 2.04 -28.38
CA VAL A 338 -10.31 1.89 -27.14
C VAL A 338 -9.06 2.80 -27.18
N ALA A 339 -8.36 2.85 -28.31
CA ALA A 339 -7.23 3.76 -28.51
C ALA A 339 -7.65 5.24 -28.51
N ALA A 340 -8.81 5.59 -29.07
CA ALA A 340 -9.35 6.95 -28.96
C ALA A 340 -9.65 7.33 -27.50
N ALA A 341 -10.23 6.42 -26.72
CA ALA A 341 -10.46 6.58 -25.30
C ALA A 341 -9.14 6.71 -24.51
N LEU A 342 -8.11 5.92 -24.83
CA LEU A 342 -6.77 6.03 -24.25
C LEU A 342 -6.17 7.44 -24.48
N LEU A 343 -6.18 7.93 -25.72
CA LEU A 343 -5.64 9.25 -26.08
C LEU A 343 -6.39 10.40 -25.39
N PHE A 344 -7.69 10.21 -25.15
CA PHE A 344 -8.52 11.15 -24.40
C PHE A 344 -8.20 11.13 -22.90
N LEU A 345 -8.16 9.95 -22.27
CA LEU A 345 -7.89 9.79 -20.83
C LEU A 345 -6.47 10.22 -20.42
N THR A 346 -5.54 10.28 -21.38
CA THR A 346 -4.16 10.76 -21.22
C THR A 346 -3.95 12.18 -21.78
N SER A 347 -5.02 12.87 -22.16
CA SER A 347 -4.96 14.21 -22.76
C SER A 347 -4.63 15.33 -21.77
N MET A 348 -4.15 16.47 -22.28
CA MET A 348 -3.96 17.69 -21.48
C MET A 348 -5.19 18.12 -20.69
N GLU A 349 -6.40 17.89 -21.21
CA GLU A 349 -7.63 18.30 -20.54
C GLU A 349 -7.88 17.47 -19.28
N VAL A 350 -7.79 16.14 -19.42
CA VAL A 350 -7.95 15.20 -18.30
C VAL A 350 -6.84 15.40 -17.27
N GLN A 351 -5.59 15.53 -17.71
CA GLN A 351 -4.46 15.76 -16.80
C GLN A 351 -4.54 17.11 -16.09
N ARG A 352 -5.04 18.17 -16.74
CA ARG A 352 -5.28 19.47 -16.09
C ARG A 352 -6.31 19.36 -14.97
N VAL A 353 -7.40 18.63 -15.20
CA VAL A 353 -8.42 18.40 -14.17
C VAL A 353 -7.81 17.63 -13.00
N ARG A 354 -7.09 16.53 -13.24
CA ARG A 354 -6.42 15.79 -12.16
C ARG A 354 -5.43 16.64 -11.37
N ALA A 355 -4.61 17.44 -12.05
CA ALA A 355 -3.65 18.33 -11.40
C ALA A 355 -4.34 19.36 -10.49
N ARG A 356 -5.47 19.93 -10.93
CA ARG A 356 -6.25 20.90 -10.14
C ARG A 356 -6.96 20.26 -8.96
N THR A 357 -7.61 19.12 -9.19
CA THR A 357 -8.42 18.45 -8.17
C THR A 357 -7.56 17.78 -7.11
N HIS A 358 -6.52 17.05 -7.54
CA HIS A 358 -5.76 16.16 -6.66
C HIS A 358 -4.31 16.58 -6.45
N GLY A 359 -3.81 17.60 -7.16
CA GLY A 359 -2.44 18.06 -7.00
C GLY A 359 -1.38 17.13 -7.60
N VAL A 360 -1.78 16.14 -8.41
CA VAL A 360 -0.83 15.25 -9.09
C VAL A 360 -0.14 15.95 -10.26
N PRO A 361 1.20 15.88 -10.36
CA PRO A 361 1.95 16.41 -11.49
C PRO A 361 1.49 15.83 -12.84
N PRO A 362 1.18 16.68 -13.85
CA PRO A 362 0.90 16.19 -15.19
C PRO A 362 2.19 15.74 -15.89
N THR A 363 2.04 14.82 -16.83
CA THR A 363 3.12 14.32 -17.70
C THR A 363 3.18 15.04 -19.05
N MET A 364 2.20 15.92 -19.33
CA MET A 364 2.21 16.76 -20.53
C MET A 364 3.21 17.91 -20.36
N THR A 365 4.24 17.95 -21.21
CA THR A 365 5.31 18.96 -21.14
C THR A 365 4.77 20.39 -21.19
N LYS A 366 3.72 20.61 -22.00
CA LYS A 366 3.10 21.94 -22.11
C LYS A 366 2.45 22.39 -20.81
N LEU A 367 1.81 21.49 -20.07
CA LEU A 367 1.14 21.80 -18.80
C LEU A 367 2.16 22.24 -17.73
N LEU A 368 3.31 21.57 -17.62
CA LEU A 368 4.36 21.95 -16.67
C LEU A 368 5.09 23.25 -17.02
N ARG A 369 4.98 23.71 -18.27
CA ARG A 369 5.59 24.96 -18.74
C ARG A 369 4.61 26.14 -18.77
N GLU A 370 3.35 25.94 -18.37
CA GLU A 370 2.38 27.03 -18.25
C GLU A 370 2.87 27.99 -17.16
N THR A 371 3.12 29.25 -17.54
CA THR A 371 3.54 30.29 -16.58
C THR A 371 2.34 31.14 -16.18
N ALA A 372 2.32 31.59 -14.92
CA ALA A 372 1.29 32.49 -14.40
C ALA A 372 1.10 33.77 -15.24
N ALA A 373 2.12 34.17 -16.01
CA ALA A 373 2.07 35.32 -16.92
C ALA A 373 1.07 35.15 -18.08
N THR A 374 0.63 33.92 -18.39
CA THR A 374 -0.30 33.64 -19.50
C THR A 374 -1.72 33.31 -19.06
N ASN A 375 -1.97 33.08 -17.76
CA ASN A 375 -3.29 32.82 -17.19
C ASN A 375 -3.25 33.00 -15.66
N ASN A 376 -4.24 33.68 -15.07
CA ASN A 376 -4.45 33.81 -13.61
C ASN A 376 -4.89 32.48 -12.92
N ASP A 377 -4.79 31.35 -13.61
CA ASP A 377 -5.34 30.05 -13.19
C ASP A 377 -4.42 28.93 -13.72
N THR A 378 -3.14 28.97 -13.32
CA THR A 378 -2.19 27.93 -13.72
C THR A 378 -2.22 26.79 -12.73
N ILE A 379 -2.24 25.57 -13.24
CA ILE A 379 -2.03 24.36 -12.44
C ILE A 379 -0.72 24.42 -11.64
N CYS A 380 0.24 25.25 -12.06
CA CYS A 380 1.54 25.41 -11.43
C CYS A 380 1.51 26.07 -10.07
N GLU A 381 0.45 26.80 -9.72
CA GLU A 381 0.20 27.24 -8.35
C GLU A 381 -0.18 26.06 -7.43
N VAL A 382 -0.80 25.03 -7.99
CA VAL A 382 -1.19 23.81 -7.28
C VAL A 382 -0.02 22.84 -7.19
N VAL A 383 0.54 22.42 -8.33
CA VAL A 383 1.53 21.32 -8.38
C VAL A 383 2.98 21.77 -8.24
N ASN A 384 3.23 23.08 -8.09
CA ASN A 384 4.58 23.65 -7.98
C ASN A 384 5.50 23.27 -9.16
N CYS A 385 5.09 23.63 -10.39
CA CYS A 385 5.81 23.25 -11.62
C CYS A 385 7.28 23.70 -11.62
N THR A 386 7.57 24.91 -11.10
CA THR A 386 8.94 25.44 -11.05
C THR A 386 9.84 24.55 -10.22
N PHE A 387 9.35 24.09 -9.07
CA PHE A 387 10.08 23.15 -8.22
C PHE A 387 10.35 21.82 -8.92
N ILE A 388 9.32 21.25 -9.56
CA ILE A 388 9.47 19.98 -10.31
C ILE A 388 10.50 20.13 -11.44
N HIS A 389 10.48 21.24 -12.18
CA HIS A 389 11.34 21.43 -13.35
C HIS A 389 12.78 21.84 -12.99
N ASN A 390 12.95 22.67 -11.95
CA ASN A 390 14.25 23.29 -11.67
C ASN A 390 15.00 22.64 -10.51
N ASP A 391 14.29 22.06 -9.55
CA ASP A 391 14.88 21.60 -8.28
C ASP A 391 14.93 20.07 -8.17
N LEU A 392 14.14 19.34 -8.98
CA LEU A 392 14.12 17.88 -8.98
C LEU A 392 14.88 17.28 -10.16
N GLN A 393 15.67 16.25 -9.86
CA GLN A 393 16.28 15.38 -10.86
C GLN A 393 15.59 14.01 -10.78
N ALA A 394 14.85 13.63 -11.82
CA ALA A 394 14.13 12.36 -11.84
C ALA A 394 15.10 11.17 -11.75
N LEU A 395 14.77 10.20 -10.89
CA LEU A 395 15.41 8.90 -10.80
C LEU A 395 14.40 7.83 -11.21
N ASN A 396 14.67 7.14 -12.31
CA ASN A 396 13.76 6.12 -12.84
C ASN A 396 13.89 4.80 -12.07
N ILE A 397 12.81 4.01 -12.05
CA ILE A 397 12.83 2.68 -11.44
C ILE A 397 13.55 1.71 -12.39
N PRO A 398 14.62 1.02 -11.96
CA PRO A 398 15.40 0.14 -12.83
C PRO A 398 14.72 -1.21 -13.08
N ALA A 399 13.38 -1.25 -13.20
CA ALA A 399 12.59 -2.47 -13.37
C ALA A 399 13.03 -3.27 -14.60
N LEU A 400 13.46 -2.57 -15.65
CA LEU A 400 14.01 -3.16 -16.88
C LEU A 400 15.25 -4.02 -16.64
N ALA A 401 16.13 -3.61 -15.71
CA ALA A 401 17.37 -4.33 -15.40
C ALA A 401 17.12 -5.72 -14.78
N VAL A 402 15.90 -6.00 -14.34
CA VAL A 402 15.53 -7.27 -13.73
C VAL A 402 14.19 -7.80 -14.25
N ALA A 403 13.70 -7.31 -15.37
CA ALA A 403 12.44 -7.73 -15.97
C ALA A 403 12.44 -9.26 -16.26
N PRO A 404 11.30 -9.96 -16.09
CA PRO A 404 10.02 -9.49 -15.55
C PRO A 404 9.93 -9.56 -14.01
N HIS A 405 11.06 -9.77 -13.33
CA HIS A 405 11.14 -10.18 -11.92
C HIS A 405 11.12 -9.03 -10.90
N TRP A 406 10.68 -7.82 -11.30
CA TRP A 406 10.75 -6.65 -10.41
C TRP A 406 9.99 -6.87 -9.09
N ALA A 407 8.79 -7.45 -9.15
CA ALA A 407 8.00 -7.76 -7.95
C ALA A 407 8.72 -8.75 -7.02
N GLU A 408 9.36 -9.80 -7.57
CA GLU A 408 10.13 -10.76 -6.78
C GLU A 408 11.40 -10.12 -6.18
N VAL A 409 12.06 -9.23 -6.92
CA VAL A 409 13.22 -8.46 -6.45
C VAL A 409 12.83 -7.55 -5.29
N LEU A 410 11.71 -6.82 -5.39
CA LEU A 410 11.19 -6.00 -4.29
C LEU A 410 10.89 -6.84 -3.04
N ALA A 411 10.21 -7.97 -3.20
CA ALA A 411 9.91 -8.89 -2.11
C ALA A 411 11.18 -9.46 -1.45
N ALA A 412 12.24 -9.67 -2.22
CA ALA A 412 13.53 -10.12 -1.71
C ALA A 412 14.30 -9.00 -0.99
N LEU A 413 14.29 -7.77 -1.51
CA LEU A 413 15.07 -6.66 -0.96
C LEU A 413 14.48 -6.12 0.35
N SER A 414 13.18 -5.91 0.38
CA SER A 414 12.48 -5.18 1.45
C SER A 414 12.81 -5.67 2.86
N PRO A 415 12.65 -6.97 3.21
CA PRO A 415 12.95 -7.44 4.57
C PRO A 415 14.44 -7.30 4.95
N ARG A 416 15.36 -7.41 3.96
CA ARG A 416 16.81 -7.30 4.20
C ARG A 416 17.21 -5.85 4.43
N PHE A 417 16.63 -4.93 3.66
CA PHE A 417 16.83 -3.49 3.86
C PHE A 417 16.31 -3.06 5.22
N ILE A 418 15.10 -3.49 5.60
CA ILE A 418 14.55 -3.23 6.94
C ILE A 418 15.47 -3.80 8.03
N ALA A 419 15.98 -5.02 7.87
CA ALA A 419 16.87 -5.64 8.86
C ALA A 419 18.18 -4.85 9.05
N MET A 420 18.82 -4.40 7.95
CA MET A 420 20.00 -3.53 8.01
C MET A 420 19.70 -2.18 8.69
N MET A 421 18.56 -1.59 8.36
CA MET A 421 18.11 -0.31 8.90
C MET A 421 17.76 -0.39 10.39
N LYS A 422 17.15 -1.49 10.84
CA LYS A 422 16.86 -1.75 12.26
C LYS A 422 18.11 -2.14 13.06
N GLY A 423 19.21 -2.48 12.37
CA GLY A 423 20.45 -2.96 12.98
C GLY A 423 20.40 -4.42 13.44
N THR A 424 19.39 -5.19 13.01
CA THR A 424 19.28 -6.63 13.28
C THR A 424 20.15 -7.46 12.33
N MET A 425 20.67 -6.82 11.28
CA MET A 425 21.62 -7.39 10.32
C MET A 425 22.70 -6.34 10.02
N SER A 426 23.96 -6.76 9.91
CA SER A 426 25.03 -5.82 9.53
C SER A 426 24.85 -5.37 8.07
N PRO A 427 25.23 -4.13 7.70
CA PRO A 427 25.23 -3.70 6.30
C PRO A 427 25.99 -4.64 5.36
N GLU A 428 27.12 -5.20 5.80
CA GLU A 428 27.95 -6.12 5.03
C GLU A 428 27.23 -7.45 4.76
N ASP A 429 26.61 -8.04 5.79
CA ASP A 429 25.88 -9.30 5.65
C ASP A 429 24.59 -9.11 4.86
N GLY A 430 23.86 -8.02 5.14
CA GLY A 430 22.59 -7.75 4.48
C GLY A 430 22.71 -7.40 3.00
N ILE A 431 23.74 -6.65 2.61
CA ILE A 431 24.05 -6.43 1.20
C ILE A 431 24.41 -7.76 0.53
N ARG A 432 25.28 -8.58 1.13
CA ARG A 432 25.66 -9.87 0.58
C ARG A 432 24.47 -10.81 0.41
N GLU A 433 23.57 -10.87 1.39
CA GLU A 433 22.34 -11.66 1.32
C GLU A 433 21.34 -11.12 0.29
N ALA A 434 21.19 -9.80 0.19
CA ALA A 434 20.33 -9.15 -0.79
C ALA A 434 20.83 -9.42 -2.22
N SER A 435 22.14 -9.25 -2.45
CA SER A 435 22.80 -9.57 -3.70
C SER A 435 22.61 -11.03 -4.10
N SER A 436 22.78 -11.95 -3.15
CA SER A 436 22.60 -13.39 -3.40
C SER A 436 21.15 -13.70 -3.79
N ALA A 437 20.18 -13.13 -3.07
CA ALA A 437 18.76 -13.33 -3.36
C ALA A 437 18.38 -12.82 -4.75
N ILE A 438 18.79 -11.59 -5.12
CA ILE A 438 18.56 -11.05 -6.47
C ILE A 438 19.21 -11.92 -7.53
N ARG A 439 20.46 -12.36 -7.31
CA ARG A 439 21.15 -13.19 -8.29
C ARG A 439 20.43 -14.52 -8.53
N SER A 440 19.82 -15.09 -7.50
CA SER A 440 19.04 -16.32 -7.63
C SER A 440 17.72 -16.13 -8.40
N ILE A 441 17.14 -14.93 -8.36
CA ILE A 441 15.93 -14.58 -9.10
C ILE A 441 16.28 -14.28 -10.56
N VAL A 442 17.29 -13.45 -10.80
CA VAL A 442 17.55 -12.84 -12.12
C VAL A 442 18.53 -13.65 -12.99
N PHE A 443 19.45 -14.42 -12.39
CA PHE A 443 20.56 -15.08 -13.12
C PHE A 443 20.59 -16.61 -12.99
N SER A 444 19.50 -17.24 -12.51
CA SER A 444 19.43 -18.70 -12.36
C SER A 444 19.10 -19.46 -13.66
N ASP A 445 18.70 -18.79 -14.74
CA ASP A 445 18.29 -19.40 -16.02
C ASP A 445 19.41 -19.60 -17.06
N GLY A 446 20.66 -19.73 -16.61
CA GLY A 446 21.81 -19.99 -17.48
C GLY A 446 22.02 -21.43 -17.95
N GLY A 447 21.00 -22.30 -17.95
CA GLY A 447 21.19 -23.70 -18.34
C GLY A 447 19.91 -24.50 -18.60
N ASN A 448 19.61 -24.71 -19.89
CA ASN A 448 18.83 -25.80 -20.50
C ASN A 448 17.53 -26.25 -19.82
N GLY A 449 16.41 -26.06 -20.52
CA GLY A 449 15.05 -26.31 -20.03
C GLY A 449 14.80 -27.69 -19.42
N SER A 450 14.14 -27.71 -18.27
CA SER A 450 12.99 -28.56 -17.95
C SER A 450 12.49 -28.22 -16.55
N ASN A 451 11.17 -28.21 -16.38
CA ASN A 451 10.44 -28.03 -15.12
C ASN A 451 11.08 -28.71 -13.89
N LYS A 452 11.91 -27.97 -13.14
CA LYS A 452 12.43 -28.42 -11.82
C LYS A 452 12.49 -27.34 -10.74
N ASN A 453 11.89 -26.16 -10.93
CA ASN A 453 12.07 -25.04 -9.99
C ASN A 453 11.07 -24.98 -8.82
N THR A 454 10.08 -25.86 -8.74
CA THR A 454 9.22 -25.98 -7.53
C THR A 454 9.83 -26.87 -6.45
N ALA A 455 10.70 -27.82 -6.79
CA ALA A 455 11.25 -28.78 -5.82
C ALA A 455 12.47 -28.23 -5.03
N THR A 456 13.29 -27.40 -5.66
CA THR A 456 14.57 -26.94 -5.08
C THR A 456 14.37 -25.78 -4.09
N ILE A 457 13.37 -24.91 -4.34
CA ILE A 457 12.99 -23.83 -3.42
C ILE A 457 12.35 -24.40 -2.14
N LEU A 458 11.59 -25.50 -2.25
CA LEU A 458 11.06 -26.24 -1.10
C LEU A 458 12.16 -26.92 -0.26
N LEU A 459 13.26 -27.37 -0.86
CA LEU A 459 14.37 -28.00 -0.13
C LEU A 459 15.22 -26.99 0.67
N ALA A 460 15.39 -25.75 0.19
CA ALA A 460 16.09 -24.72 0.95
C ALA A 460 15.32 -24.21 2.18
N VAL A 461 13.98 -24.29 2.15
CA VAL A 461 13.10 -23.89 3.27
C VAL A 461 12.89 -25.05 4.27
N LEU A 462 12.97 -26.32 3.85
CA LEU A 462 12.70 -27.47 4.72
C LEU A 462 13.93 -28.00 5.50
N VAL A 463 15.15 -27.79 5.01
CA VAL A 463 16.37 -28.27 5.71
C VAL A 463 16.63 -27.55 7.06
N PRO A 464 16.39 -26.23 7.21
CA PRO A 464 16.49 -25.57 8.51
C PRO A 464 15.40 -26.02 9.50
N VAL A 465 14.20 -26.36 9.01
CA VAL A 465 13.06 -26.80 9.84
C VAL A 465 13.25 -28.25 10.35
N GLY A 466 13.85 -29.12 9.54
CA GLY A 466 14.16 -30.50 9.93
C GLY A 466 15.17 -30.59 11.08
N ILE A 467 16.19 -29.73 11.10
CA ILE A 467 17.22 -29.73 12.15
C ILE A 467 16.65 -29.22 13.49
N ILE A 468 15.72 -28.26 13.46
CA ILE A 468 15.04 -27.74 14.65
C ILE A 468 14.09 -28.79 15.25
N LEU A 469 13.39 -29.57 14.42
CA LEU A 469 12.45 -30.61 14.88
C LEU A 469 13.16 -31.84 15.46
N VAL A 470 14.32 -32.24 14.92
CA VAL A 470 15.11 -33.35 15.49
C VAL A 470 15.76 -32.95 16.81
N GLY A 471 16.23 -31.71 16.96
CA GLY A 471 16.76 -31.17 18.22
C GLY A 471 15.70 -31.07 19.32
N ALA A 472 14.50 -30.60 18.99
CA ALA A 472 13.37 -30.51 19.93
C ALA A 472 12.88 -31.89 20.39
N SER A 473 12.88 -32.88 19.48
CA SER A 473 12.48 -34.27 19.79
C SER A 473 13.48 -34.96 20.74
N GLY A 474 14.79 -34.73 20.54
CA GLY A 474 15.85 -35.26 21.42
C GLY A 474 15.79 -34.66 22.82
N PHE A 475 15.50 -33.36 22.93
CA PHE A 475 15.35 -32.66 24.21
C PHE A 475 14.12 -33.14 24.99
N VAL A 476 12.97 -33.31 24.33
CA VAL A 476 11.74 -33.81 24.96
C VAL A 476 11.86 -35.27 25.40
N TYR A 477 12.60 -36.11 24.65
CA TYR A 477 12.86 -37.50 25.05
C TYR A 477 13.80 -37.60 26.25
N GLY A 478 14.88 -36.80 26.28
CA GLY A 478 15.80 -36.71 27.42
C GLY A 478 15.11 -36.21 28.70
N TYR A 479 14.28 -35.18 28.57
CA TYR A 479 13.55 -34.57 29.69
C TYR A 479 12.46 -35.51 30.27
N ARG A 480 11.76 -36.28 29.43
CA ARG A 480 10.77 -37.28 29.88
C ARG A 480 11.41 -38.49 30.57
N ARG A 481 12.63 -38.89 30.16
CA ARG A 481 13.35 -40.02 30.77
C ARG A 481 13.91 -39.67 32.16
N HIS A 482 14.33 -38.41 32.36
CA HIS A 482 14.78 -37.94 33.67
C HIS A 482 13.61 -37.83 34.67
N ARG A 483 12.45 -37.32 34.22
CA ARG A 483 11.27 -37.15 35.08
C ARG A 483 10.58 -38.46 35.51
N LYS A 484 10.78 -39.55 34.76
CA LYS A 484 10.33 -40.90 35.16
C LYS A 484 11.25 -41.58 36.17
N ARG A 485 12.47 -41.08 36.38
CA ARG A 485 13.39 -41.62 37.41
C ARG A 485 13.24 -40.97 38.78
N GLU A 486 12.56 -39.83 38.87
CA GLU A 486 12.40 -39.07 40.14
C GLU A 486 11.02 -39.22 40.80
N LYS A 487 10.09 -40.03 40.24
CA LYS A 487 8.75 -40.26 40.81
C LYS A 487 8.39 -41.73 40.97
N GLY A 488 9.29 -42.48 41.60
CA GLY A 488 9.01 -43.78 42.19
C GLY A 488 9.81 -43.92 43.48
N GLU A 489 9.18 -43.60 44.61
CA GLU A 489 9.57 -44.07 45.95
C GLU A 489 9.77 -45.60 45.89
N GLY A 490 10.62 -46.29 46.64
CA GLY A 490 11.23 -46.04 47.93
C GLY A 490 11.29 -47.41 48.64
N GLY A 491 12.49 -47.86 49.01
CA GLY A 491 12.72 -48.95 49.99
C GLY A 491 12.89 -50.38 49.45
N THR A 492 14.12 -50.92 49.49
CA THR A 492 14.61 -51.92 50.47
C THR A 492 15.95 -52.55 49.99
N GLY A 493 16.94 -52.63 50.89
CA GLY A 493 17.78 -53.83 51.06
C GLY A 493 19.09 -54.01 50.27
N MET A 494 20.20 -53.91 51.00
CA MET A 494 21.43 -54.74 50.98
C MET A 494 22.50 -54.62 49.87
N GLU A 495 23.67 -54.19 50.35
CA GLU A 495 25.02 -54.80 50.24
C GLU A 495 25.82 -54.88 48.92
N ALA A 496 27.05 -54.33 49.06
CA ALA A 496 28.35 -54.95 48.72
C ALA A 496 28.97 -54.78 47.31
N THR A 497 30.09 -54.05 47.33
CA THR A 497 31.42 -54.40 46.76
C THR A 497 31.76 -54.16 45.28
N GLY A 498 33.04 -53.78 45.06
CA GLY A 498 33.81 -53.92 43.81
C GLY A 498 33.96 -52.60 43.03
N ARG A 499 34.94 -51.72 43.27
CA ARG A 499 36.41 -51.83 43.09
C ARG A 499 36.84 -52.05 41.62
N THR A 500 37.67 -51.10 41.14
CA THR A 500 38.74 -51.23 40.13
C THR A 500 38.32 -51.59 38.70
N SER A 501 38.96 -51.18 37.62
CA SER A 501 40.24 -50.52 37.33
C SER A 501 40.17 -50.21 35.82
N GLY A 502 40.72 -49.11 35.34
CA GLY A 502 42.10 -49.13 34.83
C GLY A 502 42.08 -48.33 33.53
N ALA A 503 42.92 -47.30 33.41
CA ALA A 503 44.27 -47.44 32.87
C ALA A 503 44.18 -47.65 31.34
N GLN A 504 44.74 -46.82 30.47
CA GLN A 504 46.04 -46.15 30.54
C GLN A 504 46.10 -45.15 29.36
N HIS A 505 46.67 -43.95 29.57
CA HIS A 505 48.01 -43.51 29.08
C HIS A 505 48.11 -43.47 27.55
N GLU A 506 48.70 -42.48 26.89
CA GLU A 506 49.57 -41.36 27.26
C GLU A 506 49.61 -40.47 25.98
N GLU A 507 49.54 -39.14 26.09
CA GLU A 507 50.69 -38.21 26.01
C GLU A 507 51.42 -38.21 24.64
N MET A 508 51.90 -37.11 24.07
CA MET A 508 52.05 -35.72 24.52
C MET A 508 52.54 -34.86 23.33
N VAL A 509 52.21 -33.56 23.41
CA VAL A 509 53.09 -32.38 23.22
C VAL A 509 53.50 -31.90 21.81
N ALA A 510 52.87 -30.78 21.47
CA ALA A 510 53.41 -29.44 21.09
C ALA A 510 54.56 -29.28 20.09
N ASN A 511 54.35 -28.36 19.13
CA ASN A 511 55.17 -27.14 18.97
C ASN A 511 54.52 -26.14 17.99
N ALA A 512 54.69 -24.84 18.28
CA ALA A 512 54.35 -23.68 17.45
C ALA A 512 55.52 -23.29 16.51
N PRO A 513 55.57 -22.09 15.89
CA PRO A 513 54.78 -21.53 14.77
C PRO A 513 55.67 -21.07 13.58
N ALA A 514 55.12 -20.68 12.41
CA ALA A 514 55.67 -19.59 11.55
C ALA A 514 55.00 -19.38 10.16
N ARG A 515 54.84 -18.08 9.83
CA ARG A 515 55.09 -17.36 8.55
C ARG A 515 54.02 -17.19 7.45
N GLN A 516 53.83 -15.91 7.11
CA GLN A 516 53.23 -15.29 5.92
C GLN A 516 53.90 -15.71 4.59
N PRO A 517 53.27 -15.37 3.46
CA PRO A 517 53.98 -14.54 2.48
C PRO A 517 53.12 -13.39 1.89
N SER A 518 53.77 -12.63 1.01
CA SER A 518 53.75 -11.18 0.80
C SER A 518 53.00 -10.68 -0.46
N LEU A 519 52.74 -9.38 -0.43
CA LEU A 519 52.25 -8.46 -1.47
C LEU A 519 52.93 -8.57 -2.85
N GLN A 520 52.13 -8.45 -3.91
CA GLN A 520 52.55 -7.98 -5.24
C GLN A 520 51.81 -6.69 -5.62
N LYS A 521 52.58 -5.70 -6.08
CA LYS A 521 52.14 -4.40 -6.65
C LYS A 521 51.98 -4.52 -8.17
N LEU A 522 50.95 -3.89 -8.74
CA LEU A 522 50.83 -3.57 -10.17
C LEU A 522 50.25 -2.13 -10.35
N PRO A 523 50.47 -1.47 -11.51
CA PRO A 523 50.84 -0.04 -11.64
C PRO A 523 49.66 0.92 -11.97
N PRO A 524 49.88 2.27 -11.97
CA PRO A 524 48.81 3.25 -12.17
C PRO A 524 48.61 3.64 -13.64
N ARG A 525 47.35 3.81 -14.05
CA ARG A 525 46.89 4.47 -15.30
C ARG A 525 45.47 4.98 -15.04
N ARG A 526 45.00 6.14 -15.52
CA ARG A 526 45.57 7.32 -16.16
C ARG A 526 44.41 8.34 -16.11
N ARG A 527 44.60 9.49 -15.47
CA ARG A 527 43.60 10.55 -15.34
C ARG A 527 43.42 11.22 -16.72
N GLN A 528 42.23 11.18 -17.31
CA GLN A 528 41.89 12.05 -18.44
C GLN A 528 41.26 13.33 -17.88
N GLN A 529 42.00 14.42 -18.03
CA GLN A 529 41.48 15.79 -17.99
C GLN A 529 40.66 15.99 -19.25
N ASN A 530 39.45 16.53 -19.11
CA ASN A 530 38.82 17.30 -20.18
C ASN A 530 38.48 18.69 -19.66
N THR A 531 38.75 19.62 -20.55
CA THR A 531 38.99 21.05 -20.38
C THR A 531 37.70 21.85 -20.24
N ALA A 532 37.76 22.82 -19.33
CA ALA A 532 36.80 23.90 -19.19
C ALA A 532 36.77 24.79 -20.44
N THR A 533 35.59 25.26 -20.81
CA THR A 533 35.40 26.41 -21.70
C THR A 533 34.63 27.47 -20.93
N THR A 534 35.15 28.69 -20.94
CA THR A 534 34.76 29.85 -20.13
C THR A 534 33.76 30.77 -20.84
N VAL A 535 32.77 31.27 -20.06
CA VAL A 535 32.33 32.69 -19.91
C VAL A 535 31.41 33.29 -21.03
N PRO A 536 30.46 34.25 -20.76
CA PRO A 536 30.41 35.19 -19.63
C PRO A 536 29.11 35.40 -18.81
N GLU A 537 29.42 35.84 -17.61
CA GLU A 537 28.77 36.67 -16.58
C GLU A 537 28.01 37.91 -17.09
N ILE A 538 26.82 38.18 -16.53
CA ILE A 538 26.15 39.50 -16.57
C ILE A 538 25.72 39.91 -15.15
N ALA A 539 26.43 40.93 -14.66
CA ALA A 539 26.07 42.04 -13.78
C ALA A 539 24.95 41.89 -12.72
N ALA A 540 25.40 42.02 -11.47
CA ALA A 540 24.61 42.40 -10.31
C ALA A 540 24.06 43.83 -10.40
N VAL A 541 22.84 44.04 -9.90
CA VAL A 541 22.30 45.36 -9.54
C VAL A 541 21.84 45.30 -8.09
N ALA A 542 22.40 46.19 -7.27
CA ALA A 542 22.10 46.40 -5.86
C ALA A 542 21.37 47.72 -5.66
N ILE A 543 20.26 47.76 -4.91
CA ILE A 543 19.73 48.94 -4.19
C ILE A 543 18.83 48.46 -2.99
N PRO A 544 18.47 49.29 -1.97
CA PRO A 544 19.05 49.38 -0.62
C PRO A 544 18.05 49.04 0.53
N PRO A 545 18.42 49.09 1.84
CA PRO A 545 17.53 48.73 2.93
C PRO A 545 16.65 49.90 3.39
N SER A 546 15.37 49.63 3.68
CA SER A 546 14.43 50.58 4.28
C SER A 546 13.94 50.06 5.63
N SER A 547 14.43 50.70 6.68
CA SER A 547 13.91 50.71 8.05
C SER A 547 12.44 51.19 8.12
N LYS A 548 11.64 50.60 9.01
CA LYS A 548 10.96 51.29 10.14
C LYS A 548 9.98 50.35 10.85
N THR A 549 10.21 50.16 12.14
CA THR A 549 9.24 49.82 13.18
C THR A 549 8.11 50.86 13.24
N PRO A 550 6.96 50.49 13.82
CA PRO A 550 6.63 51.07 15.11
C PRO A 550 6.13 50.07 16.16
N GLU A 551 6.60 50.31 17.38
CA GLU A 551 6.11 49.85 18.68
C GLU A 551 4.80 50.56 19.09
N MET A 552 4.24 50.07 20.20
CA MET A 552 3.07 50.51 21.00
C MET A 552 1.77 49.75 20.69
N SER A 553 1.04 49.20 21.66
CA SER A 553 1.00 49.45 23.10
C SER A 553 0.38 48.27 23.85
N GLN A 554 0.91 48.01 25.04
CA GLN A 554 0.34 47.20 26.10
C GLN A 554 -1.06 47.70 26.51
N GLN A 555 -1.99 46.77 26.73
CA GLN A 555 -3.01 46.92 27.78
C GLN A 555 -3.24 45.56 28.44
N THR A 556 -2.83 45.50 29.70
CA THR A 556 -3.07 44.45 30.68
C THR A 556 -4.38 44.70 31.43
N GLN A 557 -4.79 43.65 32.17
CA GLN A 557 -5.66 43.59 33.38
C GLN A 557 -6.95 42.76 33.17
N PRO A 558 -7.50 42.08 34.21
CA PRO A 558 -6.86 41.03 35.00
C PRO A 558 -7.77 39.79 35.28
N PHE A 559 -7.16 38.80 35.92
CA PHE A 559 -7.72 37.61 36.58
C PHE A 559 -8.98 37.82 37.44
N ASN A 560 -9.83 36.78 37.54
CA ASN A 560 -10.07 36.14 38.84
C ASN A 560 -10.55 34.68 38.77
N PRO A 561 -10.05 33.80 39.66
CA PRO A 561 -10.40 32.38 39.77
C PRO A 561 -11.49 32.13 40.84
N VAL A 562 -12.13 30.96 40.80
CA VAL A 562 -12.85 30.42 41.96
C VAL A 562 -12.35 29.01 42.27
N SER A 563 -11.87 28.87 43.49
CA SER A 563 -11.42 27.68 44.19
C SER A 563 -12.39 27.30 45.30
N GLY A 564 -12.42 26.01 45.65
CA GLY A 564 -13.00 25.44 46.88
C GLY A 564 -13.28 23.95 46.67
N ASP A 565 -12.35 23.02 46.96
CA ASP A 565 -11.98 22.49 48.30
C ASP A 565 -13.17 21.69 48.89
N GLY A 566 -13.07 20.43 49.33
CA GLY A 566 -12.00 19.47 49.51
C GLY A 566 -12.54 18.33 50.41
N THR A 567 -11.75 17.27 50.54
CA THR A 567 -11.77 16.18 51.57
C THR A 567 -12.48 14.84 51.26
N ASP A 568 -11.59 13.84 51.15
CA ASP A 568 -11.55 12.57 51.92
C ASP A 568 -12.35 11.32 51.51
N ARG A 569 -11.60 10.35 50.95
CA ARG A 569 -11.25 9.01 51.51
C ARG A 569 -11.34 7.86 50.50
N TRP A 570 -10.19 7.18 50.38
CA TRP A 570 -10.00 5.86 49.81
C TRP A 570 -10.93 4.80 50.42
N SER A 571 -11.72 4.14 49.57
CA SER A 571 -12.07 2.72 49.71
C SER A 571 -12.76 2.22 48.44
N GLY A 572 -12.29 1.10 47.89
CA GLY A 572 -13.10 0.27 46.99
C GLY A 572 -12.59 0.17 45.56
N ILE A 573 -11.88 -0.93 45.29
CA ILE A 573 -11.68 -1.47 43.95
C ILE A 573 -13.05 -1.68 43.29
N GLY A 574 -13.32 -0.91 42.24
CA GLY A 574 -14.50 -1.05 41.39
C GLY A 574 -14.07 -0.87 39.94
N TRP A 575 -13.89 -1.98 39.23
CA TRP A 575 -13.73 -1.97 37.78
C TRP A 575 -15.06 -1.53 37.18
N ASP A 576 -15.13 -0.27 36.74
CA ASP A 576 -16.34 0.25 36.11
C ASP A 576 -16.46 -0.33 34.69
N ARG A 577 -17.37 -1.31 34.56
CA ARG A 577 -17.85 -1.87 33.31
C ARG A 577 -18.67 -0.80 32.59
N ARG A 578 -18.02 0.08 31.82
CA ARG A 578 -18.68 0.86 30.76
C ARG A 578 -17.68 1.57 29.85
N SER A 579 -17.09 0.83 28.93
CA SER A 579 -16.70 1.32 27.59
C SER A 579 -16.07 0.17 26.81
N ARG A 580 -16.86 -0.46 25.93
CA ARG A 580 -16.51 -1.34 24.79
C ARG A 580 -17.73 -2.24 24.55
N GLN A 581 -18.69 -1.74 23.78
CA GLN A 581 -19.85 -2.53 23.35
C GLN A 581 -20.04 -2.29 21.85
N SER A 582 -20.28 -3.40 21.14
CA SER A 582 -20.12 -3.62 19.70
C SER A 582 -21.18 -2.98 18.79
N SER A 583 -20.87 -2.90 17.50
CA SER A 583 -21.80 -2.62 16.39
C SER A 583 -22.63 -3.85 15.94
N LEU A 584 -22.54 -4.99 16.64
CA LEU A 584 -23.50 -6.09 16.53
C LEU A 584 -24.59 -5.91 17.60
N SER A 585 -25.86 -6.15 17.24
CA SER A 585 -26.99 -6.12 18.19
C SER A 585 -26.67 -6.98 19.41
N ASP A 586 -26.95 -6.51 20.63
CA ASP A 586 -26.70 -7.23 21.90
C ASP A 586 -27.21 -8.70 21.88
N ASP A 587 -28.15 -9.02 20.98
CA ASP A 587 -28.64 -10.36 20.67
C ASP A 587 -27.65 -11.34 20.02
N ALA A 588 -26.48 -10.90 19.54
CA ALA A 588 -25.48 -11.76 18.89
C ALA A 588 -24.50 -12.41 19.90
N ILE A 589 -24.34 -11.77 21.06
CA ILE A 589 -23.41 -12.21 22.11
C ILE A 589 -24.00 -13.40 22.86
N GLY A 590 -23.25 -14.49 22.97
CA GLY A 590 -23.67 -15.74 23.62
C GLY A 590 -24.32 -16.76 22.70
N LYS A 591 -24.52 -16.46 21.41
CA LYS A 591 -25.02 -17.40 20.40
C LYS A 591 -23.90 -18.26 19.82
N THR A 592 -24.27 -19.44 19.34
CA THR A 592 -23.36 -20.37 18.63
C THR A 592 -23.41 -20.11 17.12
N TYR A 593 -22.25 -20.16 16.49
CA TYR A 593 -22.04 -19.93 15.06
C TYR A 593 -21.26 -21.11 14.47
N ASN A 594 -21.55 -21.47 13.21
CA ASN A 594 -20.75 -22.42 12.42
C ASN A 594 -19.56 -21.69 11.79
N VAL A 595 -18.38 -22.31 11.79
CA VAL A 595 -17.20 -21.83 11.08
C VAL A 595 -17.30 -22.26 9.61
N ILE A 596 -17.35 -21.29 8.70
CA ILE A 596 -17.38 -21.53 7.24
C ILE A 596 -15.99 -21.34 6.61
N HIS A 597 -15.15 -20.47 7.16
CA HIS A 597 -13.79 -20.25 6.71
C HIS A 597 -12.77 -20.61 7.81
N PRO A 598 -11.76 -21.44 7.50
CA PRO A 598 -10.73 -21.78 8.48
C PRO A 598 -9.84 -20.55 8.74
N TYR A 599 -9.33 -20.44 9.96
CA TYR A 599 -8.47 -19.33 10.37
C TYR A 599 -7.30 -19.86 11.20
N LYS A 600 -6.08 -19.41 10.85
CA LYS A 600 -4.85 -19.77 11.56
C LYS A 600 -4.38 -18.58 12.41
N PRO A 601 -4.11 -18.77 13.71
CA PRO A 601 -3.61 -17.72 14.58
C PRO A 601 -2.26 -17.19 14.10
N VAL A 602 -2.17 -15.87 14.00
CA VAL A 602 -0.96 -15.08 13.79
C VAL A 602 -0.42 -14.58 15.13
N MET A 603 -1.31 -14.26 16.08
CA MET A 603 -0.96 -13.84 17.43
C MET A 603 -1.32 -14.89 18.49
N ALA A 604 -0.72 -14.79 19.67
CA ALA A 604 -0.85 -15.81 20.74
C ALA A 604 -2.22 -15.80 21.42
N ASP A 605 -2.98 -14.72 21.29
CA ASP A 605 -4.33 -14.52 21.79
C ASP A 605 -5.42 -14.88 20.78
N GLU A 606 -5.03 -15.27 19.56
CA GLU A 606 -5.95 -15.67 18.49
C GLU A 606 -6.33 -17.15 18.54
N LEU A 607 -7.56 -17.47 18.15
CA LEU A 607 -8.11 -18.83 18.18
C LEU A 607 -8.05 -19.45 16.79
N GLU A 608 -7.49 -20.66 16.69
CA GLU A 608 -7.54 -21.43 15.45
C GLU A 608 -8.97 -21.88 15.18
N LEU A 609 -9.47 -21.63 13.97
CA LEU A 609 -10.79 -22.06 13.52
C LEU A 609 -10.65 -23.08 12.39
N LYS A 610 -11.42 -24.17 12.45
CA LYS A 610 -11.54 -25.14 11.35
C LYS A 610 -12.96 -25.14 10.81
N SER A 611 -13.10 -25.27 9.49
CA SER A 611 -14.41 -25.36 8.86
C SER A 611 -15.22 -26.51 9.45
N GLY A 612 -16.47 -26.22 9.85
CA GLY A 612 -17.35 -27.14 10.54
C GLY A 612 -17.29 -27.10 12.07
N ASP A 613 -16.32 -26.39 12.66
CA ASP A 613 -16.33 -26.12 14.10
C ASP A 613 -17.50 -25.20 14.47
N ARG A 614 -17.96 -25.31 15.71
CA ARG A 614 -18.95 -24.40 16.29
C ARG A 614 -18.29 -23.48 17.29
N VAL A 615 -18.57 -22.20 17.21
CA VAL A 615 -17.98 -21.18 18.07
C VAL A 615 -19.07 -20.38 18.77
N VAL A 616 -18.96 -20.28 20.09
CA VAL A 616 -19.80 -19.40 20.90
C VAL A 616 -19.17 -18.01 20.92
N LEU A 617 -19.88 -17.03 20.38
CA LEU A 617 -19.43 -15.65 20.34
C LEU A 617 -19.55 -15.04 21.74
N ARG A 618 -18.46 -14.48 22.27
CA ARG A 618 -18.46 -13.88 23.63
C ARG A 618 -18.37 -12.37 23.58
N LEU A 619 -17.59 -11.84 22.66
CA LEU A 619 -17.45 -10.41 22.39
C LEU A 619 -17.24 -10.24 20.89
N ALA A 620 -17.80 -9.19 20.32
CA ALA A 620 -17.44 -8.72 18.99
C ALA A 620 -16.80 -7.35 19.10
N TYR A 621 -15.79 -7.10 18.28
CA TYR A 621 -15.09 -5.82 18.18
C TYR A 621 -15.59 -5.08 16.93
N ASP A 622 -15.41 -3.76 16.93
CA ASP A 622 -15.81 -2.85 15.86
C ASP A 622 -14.88 -2.88 14.64
N ASP A 623 -13.74 -3.56 14.75
CA ASP A 623 -12.72 -3.78 13.72
C ASP A 623 -12.95 -5.05 12.87
N GLY A 624 -14.06 -5.76 13.08
CA GLY A 624 -14.40 -6.98 12.34
C GLY A 624 -13.84 -8.27 12.97
N TYR A 625 -13.21 -8.21 14.13
CA TYR A 625 -12.82 -9.38 14.92
C TYR A 625 -13.82 -9.68 16.04
N ALA A 626 -13.74 -10.87 16.59
CA ALA A 626 -14.49 -11.29 17.75
C ALA A 626 -13.69 -12.20 18.66
N TYR A 627 -14.03 -12.19 19.94
CA TYR A 627 -13.55 -13.17 20.90
C TYR A 627 -14.65 -14.20 21.14
N GLY A 628 -14.28 -15.48 21.11
CA GLY A 628 -15.20 -16.59 21.31
C GLY A 628 -14.49 -17.86 21.73
N THR A 629 -15.27 -18.91 21.95
CA THR A 629 -14.79 -20.23 22.40
C THR A 629 -15.36 -21.31 21.50
N ILE A 630 -14.53 -22.27 21.07
CA ILE A 630 -15.04 -23.44 20.35
C ILE A 630 -15.95 -24.24 21.28
N GLU A 631 -17.12 -24.64 20.79
CA GLU A 631 -18.10 -25.42 21.51
C GLU A 631 -17.47 -26.77 21.94
N ASN A 632 -17.57 -27.11 23.22
CA ASN A 632 -16.91 -28.26 23.87
C ASN A 632 -15.38 -28.16 24.04
N SER A 633 -14.80 -26.96 23.91
CA SER A 633 -13.39 -26.68 24.21
C SER A 633 -13.27 -25.53 25.21
N GLU A 634 -12.32 -25.63 26.15
CA GLU A 634 -12.00 -24.52 27.06
C GLU A 634 -11.07 -23.47 26.42
N LYS A 635 -10.68 -23.64 25.14
CA LYS A 635 -9.85 -22.69 24.43
C LYS A 635 -10.70 -21.55 23.86
N GLY A 636 -10.42 -20.34 24.32
CA GLY A 636 -10.97 -19.10 23.78
C GLY A 636 -9.87 -18.19 23.25
N GLY A 637 -10.19 -17.41 22.24
CA GLY A 637 -9.26 -16.49 21.59
C GLY A 637 -9.99 -15.60 20.59
N VAL A 638 -9.24 -14.69 19.99
CA VAL A 638 -9.74 -13.70 19.03
C VAL A 638 -9.68 -14.28 17.60
N PHE A 639 -10.65 -13.99 16.75
CA PHE A 639 -10.72 -14.45 15.37
C PHE A 639 -11.60 -13.52 14.51
N PRO A 640 -11.48 -13.51 13.18
CA PRO A 640 -12.31 -12.69 12.31
C PRO A 640 -13.79 -13.13 12.30
N LEU A 641 -14.72 -12.17 12.41
CA LEU A 641 -16.18 -12.45 12.33
C LEU A 641 -16.61 -13.04 10.99
N ALA A 642 -15.89 -12.69 9.90
CA ALA A 642 -16.17 -13.20 8.56
C ALA A 642 -16.03 -14.73 8.44
N CYS A 643 -15.38 -15.39 9.40
CA CYS A 643 -15.27 -16.84 9.44
C CYS A 643 -16.56 -17.54 9.90
N LEU A 644 -17.55 -16.81 10.41
CA LEU A 644 -18.71 -17.35 11.12
C LEU A 644 -20.05 -17.13 10.41
N VAL A 645 -20.98 -18.07 10.60
CA VAL A 645 -22.41 -17.97 10.23
C VAL A 645 -23.28 -18.43 11.40
N PRO A 646 -24.38 -17.72 11.77
CA PRO A 646 -25.27 -18.13 12.85
C PRO A 646 -25.80 -19.56 12.72
N VAL A 647 -25.78 -20.35 13.80
CA VAL A 647 -26.43 -21.67 13.82
C VAL A 647 -27.95 -21.50 13.78
N GLY A 648 -28.61 -22.19 12.85
CA GLY A 648 -30.08 -22.14 12.70
C GLY A 648 -30.59 -20.99 11.84
N MET A 649 -29.75 -20.36 11.03
CA MET A 649 -30.22 -19.51 9.93
C MET A 649 -30.83 -20.42 8.86
N GLU A 650 -32.15 -20.65 8.94
CA GLU A 650 -32.91 -21.23 7.83
C GLU A 650 -32.95 -20.21 6.70
N ILE A 651 -32.13 -20.42 5.67
CA ILE A 651 -32.22 -19.67 4.41
C ILE A 651 -33.14 -20.50 3.51
N GLU A 652 -34.35 -20.01 3.29
CA GLU A 652 -35.33 -20.66 2.41
C GLU A 652 -34.75 -20.85 1.01
N LEU A 653 -34.98 -22.04 0.44
CA LEU A 653 -34.62 -22.33 -0.94
C LEU A 653 -35.51 -21.46 -1.86
N PRO A 654 -34.99 -20.98 -3.00
CA PRO A 654 -35.81 -20.23 -3.93
C PRO A 654 -37.04 -21.06 -4.34
N SER A 655 -38.20 -20.41 -4.37
CA SER A 655 -39.55 -21.00 -4.43
C SER A 655 -39.79 -22.04 -5.53
N ARG A 656 -39.01 -22.03 -6.63
CA ARG A 656 -39.05 -23.04 -7.71
C ARG A 656 -38.53 -24.42 -7.30
N LEU A 657 -37.62 -24.49 -6.33
CA LEU A 657 -37.08 -25.73 -5.78
C LEU A 657 -38.01 -26.35 -4.75
N GLU A 658 -38.74 -25.53 -3.99
CA GLU A 658 -39.84 -26.00 -3.13
C GLU A 658 -40.98 -26.62 -3.96
N SER A 659 -41.25 -26.10 -5.16
CA SER A 659 -42.24 -26.65 -6.10
C SER A 659 -41.74 -27.85 -6.91
N GLY A 660 -40.50 -28.31 -6.72
CA GLY A 660 -39.92 -29.45 -7.44
C GLY A 660 -39.60 -29.21 -8.92
N ALA A 661 -39.51 -27.96 -9.37
CA ALA A 661 -39.30 -27.60 -10.78
C ALA A 661 -37.86 -27.09 -11.02
N GLY A 662 -36.87 -27.94 -10.75
CA GLY A 662 -35.45 -27.64 -10.92
C GLY A 662 -34.63 -28.84 -11.44
N PRO A 663 -33.43 -28.61 -11.99
CA PRO A 663 -32.55 -29.68 -12.47
C PRO A 663 -32.21 -30.67 -11.35
N GLU A 664 -32.15 -31.97 -11.70
CA GLU A 664 -32.05 -33.12 -10.78
C GLU A 664 -31.14 -32.90 -9.57
N ILE A 665 -31.73 -32.74 -8.38
CA ILE A 665 -31.05 -32.89 -7.09
C ILE A 665 -31.03 -34.38 -6.76
N GLN A 666 -29.85 -34.97 -6.57
CA GLN A 666 -29.74 -36.35 -6.10
C GLN A 666 -30.31 -36.46 -4.68
N ALA A 667 -31.20 -37.43 -4.48
CA ALA A 667 -32.09 -37.60 -3.32
C ALA A 667 -31.48 -37.20 -1.96
N ALA A 668 -32.08 -36.20 -1.32
CA ALA A 668 -31.69 -35.73 0.00
C ALA A 668 -32.54 -36.41 1.10
N PRO A 669 -31.93 -37.11 2.06
CA PRO A 669 -32.48 -37.23 3.40
C PRO A 669 -31.92 -36.10 4.29
N GLU A 670 -32.85 -35.35 4.88
CA GLU A 670 -32.74 -34.31 5.92
C GLU A 670 -31.93 -33.02 5.64
N LYS A 671 -32.43 -31.96 6.30
CA LYS A 671 -32.22 -30.51 6.10
C LYS A 671 -30.82 -30.12 5.62
N VAL A 672 -30.78 -29.31 4.57
CA VAL A 672 -29.55 -28.64 4.10
C VAL A 672 -29.68 -27.14 4.38
N ASP A 673 -28.69 -26.58 5.06
CA ASP A 673 -28.77 -25.23 5.63
C ASP A 673 -28.37 -24.08 4.68
N SER A 674 -27.74 -24.34 3.51
CA SER A 674 -27.45 -23.28 2.52
C SER A 674 -27.09 -23.78 1.11
N LEU A 675 -27.13 -22.89 0.10
CA LEU A 675 -26.70 -23.17 -1.28
C LEU A 675 -25.20 -23.52 -1.35
N GLU A 676 -24.38 -22.90 -0.50
CA GLU A 676 -22.95 -23.17 -0.37
C GLU A 676 -22.71 -24.60 0.14
N MET A 677 -23.53 -25.08 1.07
CA MET A 677 -23.47 -26.47 1.55
C MET A 677 -23.88 -27.47 0.47
N LEU A 678 -24.84 -27.10 -0.39
CA LEU A 678 -25.20 -27.92 -1.55
C LEU A 678 -24.07 -27.99 -2.59
N LEU A 679 -23.38 -26.88 -2.85
CA LEU A 679 -22.23 -26.84 -3.75
C LEU A 679 -21.05 -27.66 -3.18
N LEU A 680 -20.72 -27.44 -1.91
CA LEU A 680 -19.60 -28.09 -1.22
C LEU A 680 -19.84 -29.59 -1.00
N SER A 681 -21.09 -30.03 -0.84
CA SER A 681 -21.45 -31.44 -0.80
C SER A 681 -21.50 -32.11 -2.17
N GLY A 682 -21.26 -31.35 -3.26
CA GLY A 682 -21.33 -31.84 -4.63
C GLY A 682 -22.76 -32.18 -5.10
N ARG A 683 -23.79 -31.74 -4.36
CA ARG A 683 -25.20 -32.00 -4.67
C ARG A 683 -25.76 -31.06 -5.74
N ILE A 684 -25.12 -29.91 -5.96
CA ILE A 684 -25.37 -29.01 -7.09
C ILE A 684 -24.05 -28.67 -7.77
N THR A 685 -24.10 -28.38 -9.08
CA THR A 685 -22.93 -27.93 -9.83
C THR A 685 -22.62 -26.46 -9.56
N GLU A 686 -21.39 -26.02 -9.81
CA GLU A 686 -21.01 -24.60 -9.72
C GLU A 686 -21.87 -23.70 -10.62
N GLY A 687 -22.23 -24.17 -11.82
CA GLY A 687 -23.15 -23.47 -12.71
C GLY A 687 -24.57 -23.34 -12.12
N THR A 688 -25.06 -24.40 -11.47
CA THR A 688 -26.36 -24.39 -10.76
C THR A 688 -26.33 -23.46 -9.55
N TYR A 689 -25.24 -23.48 -8.79
CA TYR A 689 -25.03 -22.59 -7.65
C TYR A 689 -25.08 -21.12 -8.09
N LEU A 690 -24.32 -20.74 -9.13
CA LEU A 690 -24.31 -19.36 -9.62
C LEU A 690 -25.67 -18.89 -10.16
N ALA A 691 -26.45 -19.79 -10.78
CA ALA A 691 -27.79 -19.48 -11.23
C ALA A 691 -28.75 -19.22 -10.05
N LEU A 692 -28.74 -20.09 -9.04
CA LEU A 692 -29.56 -19.94 -7.82
C LEU A 692 -29.14 -18.73 -6.99
N ARG A 693 -27.85 -18.40 -6.97
CA ARG A 693 -27.35 -17.21 -6.28
C ARG A 693 -27.84 -15.91 -6.93
N ARG A 694 -27.86 -15.86 -8.26
CA ARG A 694 -28.43 -14.72 -9.01
C ARG A 694 -29.93 -14.56 -8.77
N GLU A 695 -30.65 -15.67 -8.66
CA GLU A 695 -32.08 -15.66 -8.36
C GLU A 695 -32.36 -15.12 -6.94
N GLN A 696 -31.62 -15.57 -5.92
CA GLN A 696 -31.71 -15.03 -4.56
C GLN A 696 -31.38 -13.54 -4.49
N GLU A 697 -30.41 -13.07 -5.29
CA GLU A 697 -30.04 -11.66 -5.33
C GLU A 697 -31.14 -10.77 -5.93
N GLU A 698 -31.82 -11.24 -6.99
CA GLU A 698 -32.96 -10.53 -7.58
C GLU A 698 -34.19 -10.54 -6.65
N GLU A 699 -34.43 -11.64 -5.92
CA GLU A 699 -35.49 -11.72 -4.92
C GLU A 699 -35.24 -10.76 -3.74
N LEU A 700 -34.00 -10.73 -3.23
CA LEU A 700 -33.59 -9.81 -2.16
C LEU A 700 -33.68 -8.34 -2.60
N LYS A 701 -33.34 -8.04 -3.85
CA LYS A 701 -33.46 -6.71 -4.45
C LYS A 701 -34.91 -6.27 -4.57
N THR A 702 -35.79 -7.18 -4.99
CA THR A 702 -37.25 -6.95 -5.05
C THR A 702 -37.81 -6.67 -3.66
N GLN A 703 -37.40 -7.45 -2.65
CA GLN A 703 -37.87 -7.27 -1.27
C GLN A 703 -37.39 -5.95 -0.64
N ARG A 704 -36.17 -5.50 -0.98
CA ARG A 704 -35.67 -4.17 -0.59
C ARG A 704 -36.49 -3.04 -1.23
N GLN A 705 -36.90 -3.19 -2.49
CA GLN A 705 -37.77 -2.22 -3.16
C GLN A 705 -39.15 -2.14 -2.49
N ILE A 706 -39.75 -3.28 -2.16
CA ILE A 706 -41.04 -3.35 -1.43
C ILE A 706 -40.92 -2.63 -0.09
N THR A 707 -39.87 -2.90 0.70
CA THR A 707 -39.65 -2.23 2.00
C THR A 707 -39.50 -0.72 1.86
N ALA A 708 -38.68 -0.25 0.91
CA ALA A 708 -38.49 1.17 0.66
C ALA A 708 -39.77 1.88 0.20
N LEU A 709 -40.61 1.22 -0.61
CA LEU A 709 -41.91 1.75 -1.01
C LEU A 709 -42.88 1.85 0.17
N ARG A 710 -42.94 0.83 1.03
CA ARG A 710 -43.74 0.84 2.26
C ARG A 710 -43.32 1.95 3.20
N GLU A 711 -42.02 2.14 3.42
CA GLU A 711 -41.49 3.24 4.23
C GLU A 711 -41.84 4.61 3.65
N ARG A 712 -41.73 4.78 2.33
CA ARG A 712 -42.10 6.04 1.67
C ARG A 712 -43.59 6.32 1.83
N LEU A 713 -44.45 5.31 1.66
CA LEU A 713 -45.91 5.43 1.82
C LEU A 713 -46.34 5.82 3.26
N MET A 714 -45.50 5.62 4.26
CA MET A 714 -45.75 6.05 5.65
C MET A 714 -45.61 7.57 5.84
N ASN A 715 -45.04 8.31 4.88
CA ASN A 715 -44.94 9.76 4.96
C ASN A 715 -46.32 10.43 4.79
N THR A 716 -46.76 11.16 5.81
CA THR A 716 -48.06 11.85 5.85
C THR A 716 -48.13 13.08 4.95
N ASN A 717 -46.99 13.61 4.49
CA ASN A 717 -46.90 14.81 3.64
C ASN A 717 -46.82 14.49 2.14
N LEU A 718 -47.09 13.25 1.74
CA LEU A 718 -47.10 12.82 0.34
C LEU A 718 -48.32 13.37 -0.41
N GLU A 719 -48.08 13.97 -1.59
CA GLU A 719 -49.13 14.39 -2.50
C GLU A 719 -50.00 13.18 -2.93
N PRO A 720 -51.34 13.34 -3.06
CA PRO A 720 -52.25 12.23 -3.33
C PRO A 720 -51.93 11.44 -4.61
N GLU A 721 -51.45 12.13 -5.65
CA GLU A 721 -51.10 11.50 -6.92
C GLU A 721 -49.81 10.66 -6.81
N GLU A 722 -48.83 11.14 -6.04
CA GLU A 722 -47.58 10.43 -5.78
C GLU A 722 -47.84 9.19 -4.93
N ARG A 723 -48.68 9.31 -3.89
CA ARG A 723 -49.13 8.17 -3.07
C ARG A 723 -49.80 7.09 -3.92
N ARG A 724 -50.66 7.45 -4.87
CA ARG A 724 -51.31 6.49 -5.78
C ARG A 724 -50.31 5.76 -6.67
N LYS A 725 -49.29 6.46 -7.19
CA LYS A 725 -48.23 5.86 -8.04
C LYS A 725 -47.36 4.89 -7.23
N LEU A 726 -46.97 5.27 -6.02
CA LEU A 726 -46.16 4.44 -5.13
C LEU A 726 -46.94 3.19 -4.68
N GLN A 727 -48.22 3.32 -4.34
CA GLN A 727 -49.05 2.18 -3.99
C GLN A 727 -49.20 1.21 -5.16
N LYS A 728 -49.46 1.73 -6.37
CA LYS A 728 -49.55 0.88 -7.57
C LYS A 728 -48.25 0.10 -7.80
N ARG A 729 -47.09 0.74 -7.63
CA ARG A 729 -45.79 0.07 -7.80
C ARG A 729 -45.53 -0.97 -6.72
N LEU A 730 -45.97 -0.72 -5.48
CA LEU A 730 -45.91 -1.68 -4.40
C LEU A 730 -46.77 -2.91 -4.73
N ASP A 731 -48.01 -2.70 -5.17
CA ASP A 731 -48.92 -3.78 -5.56
C ASP A 731 -48.37 -4.61 -6.74
N GLU A 732 -47.74 -3.97 -7.73
CA GLU A 732 -47.08 -4.66 -8.86
C GLU A 732 -45.94 -5.56 -8.37
N LEU A 733 -45.07 -5.05 -7.50
CA LEU A 733 -43.93 -5.81 -6.97
C LEU A 733 -44.37 -6.94 -6.03
N GLU A 734 -45.42 -6.74 -5.22
CA GLU A 734 -45.98 -7.78 -4.35
C GLU A 734 -46.69 -8.89 -5.13
N LEU A 735 -47.19 -8.59 -6.34
CA LEU A 735 -47.75 -9.57 -7.27
C LEU A 735 -46.70 -10.23 -8.17
N GLY A 736 -45.43 -9.80 -8.09
CA GLY A 736 -44.34 -10.30 -8.93
C GLY A 736 -44.45 -9.92 -10.41
N ILE A 737 -45.07 -8.76 -10.71
CA ILE A 737 -45.38 -8.25 -12.07
C ILE A 737 -44.34 -7.25 -12.58
#